data_AF-A0A4Z2BR56-F1
#
_entry.id   AF-A0A4Z2BR56-F1
#
_cell.length_a   1.000
_cell.length_b   1.000
_cell.length_c   1.000
_cell.angle_alpha   90.00
_cell.angle_beta   90.00
_cell.angle_gamma   90.00
#
_symmetry.space_group_name_H-M   'P 1'
#
loop_
_entity.id
_entity.type
_entity.pdbx_description
1 polymer ?
#
loop_
_entity_poly.entity_id
_entity_poly.type
_entity_poly.pdbx_seq_one_letter_code
_entity_poly.pdbx_strand_id
1 'polypeptide(L)'
;MPLIRGMQHYRYLHAYSREELEDRFVRLQEENLRLKENANKKDDEMKTLGTKLRKMANDQSHLAQIITGRGQLGLVDKQMNIAVEDLQQKVQRLQRQNEELKQREHIARQQHCLNNGRSLVYSGHKKLQNNNFSCYPKAPQNVKRLGGGGKYPPSLLEEARAEICSLKERNLLQQSHIKEMEGALERLQDKLKEKEAEYEKKVMQIQQEETSKIWSNVENNVTMTKLQKQMTDKSNTVAELQERLMQLQESRSTLKESYQTAVRQMNDLLAQLNDEKKRSSQLEKQLQVPIMDNDRVQGLQQQLTQLKEERDLLRERVSNLQKSTCAACKAQKLQLQEQQLQVTQLQTALKAELVDKKAILNKIKSEEETNEELTAEIRKLKIECQEKQQKLEELNSHLSCYTEEGEYSADELNEALLLVKKQKNPTELQTAGIVEMEDRAKAMQEVKDAHDKTMQALQKSKNILSVEKINCKDYKLKLEDVTRRRNKDHARYEQKLKQQEKLLDAREAKINQLETQIRQFGTTTHTVQSEDNRERSSCEESVHLECGENLTELQIVGVRLSPSALKLLDECEPTTFCTYSFFRFDNHITPVVRGQNPKYSFTSKYIVKMDDDFLEYISSCSVLVELHQRLVGCDWRTVATTHLPLQPLFEHDGKVQGSVPLVGVSDEAPAFGSLDYCIKLKLPVTEESSEQSSTVSA
;
A
#
# COMPACT_ATOMS: atom_id res chain seq x y z
N MET A 1 29.67 -26.18 -10.65
CA MET A 1 29.73 -26.12 -9.17
C MET A 1 29.91 -27.47 -8.45
N PRO A 2 29.20 -28.59 -8.73
CA PRO A 2 29.29 -29.80 -7.90
C PRO A 2 30.71 -30.36 -7.71
N LEU A 3 31.53 -30.33 -8.77
CA LEU A 3 32.88 -30.92 -8.79
C LEU A 3 33.87 -30.26 -7.82
N ILE A 4 33.74 -28.96 -7.54
CA ILE A 4 34.74 -28.21 -6.76
C ILE A 4 34.67 -28.56 -5.27
N ARG A 5 33.45 -28.68 -4.69
CA ARG A 5 33.27 -29.16 -3.31
C ARG A 5 33.80 -30.60 -3.15
N GLY A 6 33.62 -31.44 -4.17
CA GLY A 6 34.19 -32.79 -4.22
C GLY A 6 35.72 -32.77 -4.08
N MET A 7 36.41 -31.98 -4.91
CA MET A 7 37.88 -31.89 -4.88
C MET A 7 38.44 -31.38 -3.55
N GLN A 8 37.73 -30.47 -2.86
CA GLN A 8 38.11 -30.02 -1.52
C GLN A 8 37.96 -31.14 -0.48
N HIS A 9 36.86 -31.90 -0.51
CA HIS A 9 36.66 -33.06 0.36
C HIS A 9 37.71 -34.15 0.13
N TYR A 10 38.03 -34.50 -1.13
CA TYR A 10 39.10 -35.47 -1.44
C TYR A 10 40.47 -35.02 -0.91
N ARG A 11 40.81 -33.73 -1.02
CA ARG A 11 42.05 -33.18 -0.44
C ARG A 11 42.09 -33.29 1.08
N TYR A 12 40.96 -33.14 1.77
CA TYR A 12 40.86 -33.28 3.22
C TYR A 12 40.91 -34.76 3.67
N LEU A 13 40.33 -35.67 2.89
CA LEU A 13 40.34 -37.12 3.15
C LEU A 13 41.73 -37.73 2.97
N HIS A 14 42.53 -37.27 2.01
CA HIS A 14 43.91 -37.74 1.81
C HIS A 14 44.93 -37.15 2.80
N ALA A 15 44.52 -36.25 3.70
CA ALA A 15 45.39 -35.67 4.72
C ALA A 15 45.46 -36.51 6.01
N TYR A 16 44.64 -37.55 6.14
CA TYR A 16 44.60 -38.46 7.29
C TYR A 16 44.90 -39.89 6.85
N SER A 17 45.53 -40.67 7.73
CA SER A 17 45.66 -42.11 7.55
C SER A 17 44.29 -42.80 7.63
N ARG A 18 44.22 -44.02 7.09
CA ARG A 18 43.00 -44.84 7.17
C ARG A 18 42.56 -45.08 8.62
N GLU A 19 43.52 -45.37 9.49
CA GLU A 19 43.28 -45.63 10.92
C GLU A 19 42.71 -44.38 11.60
N GLU A 20 43.31 -43.20 11.43
CA GLU A 20 42.77 -41.94 11.97
C GLU A 20 41.35 -41.62 11.46
N LEU A 21 41.01 -42.02 10.23
CA LEU A 21 39.69 -41.78 9.65
C LEU A 21 38.63 -42.75 10.21
N GLU A 22 38.96 -44.04 10.37
CA GLU A 22 38.12 -45.03 11.04
C GLU A 22 37.91 -44.67 12.52
N ASP A 23 38.97 -44.22 13.19
CA ASP A 23 38.99 -43.79 14.59
C ASP A 23 38.21 -42.47 14.82
N ARG A 24 38.25 -41.52 13.87
CA ARG A 24 37.34 -40.36 13.84
C ARG A 24 35.89 -40.75 13.60
N PHE A 25 35.63 -41.73 12.72
CA PHE A 25 34.27 -42.21 12.43
C PHE A 25 33.64 -42.86 13.67
N VAL A 26 34.39 -43.70 14.40
CA VAL A 26 33.92 -44.31 15.66
C VAL A 26 33.60 -43.23 16.71
N ARG A 27 34.48 -42.25 16.92
CA ARG A 27 34.20 -41.13 17.84
C ARG A 27 32.94 -40.34 17.46
N LEU A 28 32.76 -40.02 16.18
CA LEU A 28 31.56 -39.35 15.70
C LEU A 28 30.30 -40.23 15.87
N GLN A 29 30.41 -41.54 15.75
CA GLN A 29 29.31 -42.47 15.99
C GLN A 29 28.93 -42.54 17.48
N GLU A 30 29.91 -42.58 18.39
CA GLU A 30 29.68 -42.49 19.85
C GLU A 30 29.06 -41.13 20.25
N GLU A 31 29.55 -40.03 19.67
CA GLU A 31 29.03 -38.69 19.92
C GLU A 31 27.58 -38.56 19.45
N ASN A 32 27.26 -39.03 18.23
CA ASN A 32 25.89 -39.08 17.72
C ASN A 32 24.97 -39.97 18.60
N LEU A 33 25.48 -41.07 19.16
CA LEU A 33 24.73 -41.91 20.09
C LEU A 33 24.43 -41.16 21.40
N ARG A 34 25.43 -40.48 22.00
CA ARG A 34 25.25 -39.67 23.22
C ARG A 34 24.30 -38.49 23.00
N LEU A 35 24.39 -37.81 21.85
CA LEU A 35 23.46 -36.74 21.46
C LEU A 35 22.03 -37.28 21.34
N LYS A 36 21.84 -38.44 20.70
CA LYS A 36 20.53 -39.09 20.57
C LYS A 36 19.95 -39.54 21.92
N GLU A 37 20.77 -40.06 22.82
CA GLU A 37 20.33 -40.37 24.19
C GLU A 37 19.89 -39.12 24.95
N ASN A 38 20.65 -38.01 24.83
CA ASN A 38 20.33 -36.77 25.52
C ASN A 38 19.09 -36.09 24.94
N ALA A 39 18.89 -36.16 23.62
CA ALA A 39 17.65 -35.76 22.97
C ALA A 39 16.47 -36.57 23.52
N ASN A 40 16.54 -37.91 23.55
CA ASN A 40 15.49 -38.77 24.12
C ASN A 40 15.15 -38.40 25.58
N LYS A 41 16.16 -38.15 26.42
CA LYS A 41 15.96 -37.71 27.83
C LYS A 41 15.20 -36.37 27.89
N LYS A 42 15.56 -35.39 27.05
CA LYS A 42 14.87 -34.10 26.96
C LYS A 42 13.42 -34.24 26.46
N ASP A 43 13.22 -35.15 25.52
CA ASP A 43 11.91 -35.50 24.98
C ASP A 43 10.99 -36.11 26.06
N ASP A 44 11.53 -36.98 26.92
CA ASP A 44 10.78 -37.58 28.03
C ASP A 44 10.56 -36.59 29.19
N GLU A 45 11.53 -35.73 29.52
CA GLU A 45 11.31 -34.57 30.40
C GLU A 45 10.13 -33.72 29.88
N MET A 46 10.14 -33.35 28.60
CA MET A 46 9.08 -32.58 27.93
C MET A 46 7.73 -33.31 27.96
N LYS A 47 7.67 -34.63 27.78
CA LYS A 47 6.43 -35.43 27.93
C LYS A 47 5.91 -35.41 29.37
N THR A 48 6.78 -35.50 30.39
CA THR A 48 6.34 -35.40 31.80
C THR A 48 5.86 -33.99 32.15
N LEU A 49 6.48 -32.93 31.61
CA LEU A 49 6.03 -31.56 31.78
C LEU A 49 4.70 -31.32 31.06
N GLY A 50 4.54 -31.78 29.82
CA GLY A 50 3.30 -31.69 29.05
C GLY A 50 2.12 -32.41 29.73
N THR A 51 2.35 -33.57 30.35
CA THR A 51 1.31 -34.27 31.12
C THR A 51 0.99 -33.57 32.45
N LYS A 52 1.96 -32.96 33.12
CA LYS A 52 1.72 -32.09 34.31
C LYS A 52 0.93 -30.84 33.93
N LEU A 53 1.29 -30.15 32.85
CA LEU A 53 0.58 -28.98 32.32
C LEU A 53 -0.87 -29.33 31.94
N ARG A 54 -1.09 -30.47 31.27
CA ARG A 54 -2.44 -30.95 30.94
C ARG A 54 -3.28 -31.27 32.18
N LYS A 55 -2.67 -31.82 33.24
CA LYS A 55 -3.35 -32.00 34.54
C LYS A 55 -3.74 -30.65 35.15
N MET A 56 -2.78 -29.73 35.32
CA MET A 56 -3.05 -28.41 35.89
C MET A 56 -4.09 -27.61 35.08
N ALA A 57 -4.10 -27.72 33.74
CA ALA A 57 -5.12 -27.10 32.90
C ALA A 57 -6.52 -27.73 33.09
N ASN A 58 -6.59 -29.06 33.25
CA ASN A 58 -7.84 -29.75 33.61
C ASN A 58 -8.31 -29.38 35.02
N ASP A 59 -7.39 -29.30 35.99
CA ASP A 59 -7.69 -28.92 37.38
C ASP A 59 -8.18 -27.46 37.45
N GLN A 60 -7.56 -26.55 36.69
CA GLN A 60 -8.02 -25.16 36.51
C GLN A 60 -9.38 -25.11 35.81
N SER A 61 -9.63 -25.93 34.78
CA SER A 61 -10.94 -26.00 34.12
C SER A 61 -12.03 -26.53 35.06
N HIS A 62 -11.73 -27.53 35.88
CA HIS A 62 -12.63 -28.07 36.90
C HIS A 62 -12.94 -27.03 37.98
N LEU A 63 -11.92 -26.30 38.46
CA LEU A 63 -12.09 -25.19 39.40
C LEU A 63 -12.91 -24.04 38.79
N ALA A 64 -12.67 -23.70 37.52
CA ALA A 64 -13.44 -22.69 36.79
C ALA A 64 -14.90 -23.12 36.57
N GLN A 65 -15.18 -24.42 36.35
CA GLN A 65 -16.55 -24.95 36.25
C GLN A 65 -17.29 -24.88 37.59
N ILE A 66 -16.60 -25.18 38.70
CA ILE A 66 -17.12 -24.98 40.07
C ILE A 66 -17.46 -23.49 40.31
N ILE A 67 -16.59 -22.57 39.88
CA ILE A 67 -16.77 -21.11 40.07
C ILE A 67 -17.85 -20.52 39.15
N THR A 68 -18.05 -21.05 37.94
CA THR A 68 -18.96 -20.46 36.93
C THR A 68 -20.39 -21.03 36.93
N GLY A 69 -20.69 -22.02 37.77
CA GLY A 69 -22.06 -22.37 38.15
C GLY A 69 -22.98 -22.87 37.02
N ARG A 70 -22.43 -23.46 35.94
CA ARG A 70 -23.20 -23.94 34.78
C ARG A 70 -23.07 -25.45 34.56
N GLY A 71 -23.59 -26.24 35.50
CA GLY A 71 -23.79 -27.67 35.34
C GLY A 71 -24.22 -28.37 36.63
N GLN A 72 -25.28 -29.20 36.57
CA GLN A 72 -25.67 -30.18 37.59
C GLN A 72 -26.06 -29.65 39.01
N LEU A 73 -26.89 -28.60 39.06
CA LEU A 73 -27.60 -28.11 40.28
C LEU A 73 -28.69 -29.09 40.80
N GLY A 74 -28.35 -30.37 41.00
CA GLY A 74 -29.34 -31.44 41.28
C GLY A 74 -29.18 -32.16 42.62
N LEU A 75 -28.03 -32.81 42.83
CA LEU A 75 -27.84 -33.80 43.89
C LEU A 75 -26.87 -33.32 44.98
N VAL A 76 -25.67 -32.90 44.60
CA VAL A 76 -24.63 -32.44 45.55
C VAL A 76 -25.10 -31.23 46.34
N ASP A 77 -25.81 -30.29 45.69
CA ASP A 77 -26.31 -29.08 46.37
C ASP A 77 -27.37 -29.40 47.44
N LYS A 78 -28.28 -30.36 47.21
CA LYS A 78 -29.18 -30.85 48.26
C LYS A 78 -28.42 -31.52 49.41
N GLN A 79 -27.40 -32.31 49.09
CA GLN A 79 -26.64 -33.05 50.10
C GLN A 79 -25.72 -32.12 50.93
N MET A 80 -25.21 -31.05 50.31
CA MET A 80 -24.49 -29.97 50.98
C MET A 80 -25.43 -29.10 51.82
N ASN A 81 -26.61 -28.74 51.32
CA ASN A 81 -27.60 -28.00 52.11
C ASN A 81 -28.07 -28.80 53.34
N ILE A 82 -28.33 -30.11 53.22
CA ILE A 82 -28.64 -30.99 54.37
C ILE A 82 -27.47 -30.99 55.37
N ALA A 83 -26.22 -31.13 54.91
CA ALA A 83 -25.05 -31.10 55.80
C ALA A 83 -24.85 -29.73 56.47
N VAL A 84 -25.18 -28.63 55.78
CA VAL A 84 -25.16 -27.27 56.32
C VAL A 84 -26.28 -27.06 57.34
N GLU A 85 -27.49 -27.55 57.09
CA GLU A 85 -28.60 -27.52 58.07
C GLU A 85 -28.26 -28.35 59.32
N ASP A 86 -27.70 -29.55 59.18
CA ASP A 86 -27.25 -30.37 60.31
C ASP A 86 -26.15 -29.67 61.13
N LEU A 87 -25.17 -29.04 60.46
CA LEU A 87 -24.14 -28.25 61.12
C LEU A 87 -24.71 -27.01 61.81
N GLN A 88 -25.65 -26.29 61.19
CA GLN A 88 -26.34 -25.15 61.81
C GLN A 88 -27.17 -25.58 63.03
N GLN A 89 -27.92 -26.68 62.94
CA GLN A 89 -28.64 -27.26 64.08
C GLN A 89 -27.70 -27.74 65.19
N LYS A 90 -26.49 -28.20 64.85
CA LYS A 90 -25.46 -28.60 65.83
C LYS A 90 -24.82 -27.38 66.50
N VAL A 91 -24.55 -26.31 65.74
CA VAL A 91 -24.12 -25.01 66.28
C VAL A 91 -25.17 -24.41 67.20
N GLN A 92 -26.45 -24.38 66.82
CA GLN A 92 -27.53 -23.91 67.70
C GLN A 92 -27.66 -24.74 68.99
N ARG A 93 -27.51 -26.07 68.91
CA ARG A 93 -27.49 -26.94 70.10
C ARG A 93 -26.30 -26.62 71.02
N LEU A 94 -25.10 -26.44 70.45
CA LEU A 94 -23.89 -26.06 71.20
C LEU A 94 -23.94 -24.62 71.75
N GLN A 95 -24.65 -23.71 71.10
CA GLN A 95 -24.92 -22.36 71.60
C GLN A 95 -25.85 -22.41 72.81
N ARG A 96 -27.01 -23.10 72.72
CA ARG A 96 -27.91 -23.30 73.88
C ARG A 96 -27.21 -24.00 75.04
N GLN A 97 -26.38 -25.01 74.77
CA GLN A 97 -25.58 -25.66 75.81
C GLN A 97 -24.53 -24.73 76.42
N ASN A 98 -23.90 -23.84 75.64
CA ASN A 98 -23.02 -22.79 76.18
C ASN A 98 -23.79 -21.74 76.99
N GLU A 99 -25.02 -21.42 76.62
CA GLU A 99 -25.88 -20.49 77.36
C GLU A 99 -26.36 -21.12 78.68
N GLU A 100 -26.80 -22.38 78.67
CA GLU A 100 -27.07 -23.17 79.88
C GLU A 100 -25.83 -23.27 80.78
N LEU A 101 -24.65 -23.52 80.21
CA LEU A 101 -23.40 -23.61 80.98
C LEU A 101 -22.99 -22.25 81.54
N LYS A 102 -23.14 -21.15 80.80
CA LYS A 102 -22.94 -19.78 81.31
C LYS A 102 -23.96 -19.40 82.38
N GLN A 103 -25.21 -19.84 82.26
CA GLN A 103 -26.23 -19.64 83.30
C GLN A 103 -25.91 -20.47 84.56
N ARG A 104 -25.51 -21.74 84.41
CA ARG A 104 -25.04 -22.58 85.52
C ARG A 104 -23.76 -22.03 86.15
N GLU A 105 -22.84 -21.49 85.35
CA GLU A 105 -21.64 -20.81 85.85
C GLU A 105 -22.00 -19.53 86.59
N HIS A 106 -22.92 -18.71 86.08
CA HIS A 106 -23.42 -17.51 86.75
C HIS A 106 -24.10 -17.87 88.08
N ILE A 107 -24.95 -18.90 88.10
CA ILE A 107 -25.60 -19.41 89.32
C ILE A 107 -24.55 -19.97 90.29
N ALA A 108 -23.55 -20.72 89.83
CA ALA A 108 -22.47 -21.24 90.67
C ALA A 108 -21.59 -20.11 91.23
N ARG A 109 -21.25 -19.09 90.43
CA ARG A 109 -20.56 -17.87 90.88
C ARG A 109 -21.41 -17.12 91.92
N GLN A 110 -22.71 -16.99 91.70
CA GLN A 110 -23.64 -16.35 92.63
C GLN A 110 -23.76 -17.14 93.95
N GLN A 111 -23.83 -18.47 93.89
CA GLN A 111 -23.79 -19.37 95.06
C GLN A 111 -22.45 -19.31 95.78
N HIS A 112 -21.32 -19.22 95.07
CA HIS A 112 -20.01 -18.99 95.67
C HIS A 112 -19.91 -17.62 96.35
N CYS A 113 -20.46 -16.55 95.75
CA CYS A 113 -20.51 -15.23 96.38
C CYS A 113 -21.40 -15.21 97.64
N LEU A 114 -22.50 -15.97 97.66
CA LEU A 114 -23.37 -16.09 98.83
C LEU A 114 -22.78 -16.98 99.93
N ASN A 115 -22.10 -18.07 99.58
CA ASN A 115 -21.47 -18.99 100.54
C ASN A 115 -20.12 -18.46 101.08
N ASN A 116 -19.38 -17.65 100.32
CA ASN A 116 -18.14 -17.00 100.79
C ASN A 116 -18.39 -15.77 101.69
N GLY A 117 -19.51 -15.76 102.42
CA GLY A 117 -19.79 -14.82 103.53
C GLY A 117 -18.88 -14.98 104.76
N ARG A 118 -17.75 -15.69 104.65
CA ARG A 118 -16.64 -15.78 105.62
C ARG A 118 -15.35 -16.33 104.95
N SER A 119 -14.21 -16.01 105.57
CA SER A 119 -12.88 -16.61 105.36
C SER A 119 -12.07 -16.26 104.09
N LEU A 120 -11.47 -15.07 104.15
CA LEU A 120 -10.02 -14.83 104.03
C LEU A 120 -9.17 -15.59 102.97
N VAL A 121 -8.58 -14.78 102.08
CA VAL A 121 -7.22 -14.85 101.51
C VAL A 121 -6.29 -15.97 102.04
N TYR A 122 -5.77 -16.84 101.16
CA TYR A 122 -4.33 -16.86 100.82
C TYR A 122 -3.99 -17.77 99.63
N SER A 123 -2.97 -17.38 98.86
CA SER A 123 -2.30 -18.27 97.88
C SER A 123 -1.54 -19.37 98.61
N GLY A 124 -1.44 -20.57 98.03
CA GLY A 124 -0.99 -21.76 98.77
C GLY A 124 -0.38 -22.89 97.95
N HIS A 125 0.89 -22.73 97.57
CA HIS A 125 1.85 -23.83 97.58
C HIS A 125 2.55 -23.78 98.96
N LYS A 126 2.34 -24.67 99.94
CA LYS A 126 2.42 -26.15 99.98
C LYS A 126 3.80 -26.64 99.54
N LYS A 127 4.56 -27.42 100.32
CA LYS A 127 4.27 -28.27 101.51
C LYS A 127 5.28 -27.95 102.65
N LEU A 128 4.90 -27.96 103.94
CA LEU A 128 4.63 -29.10 104.84
C LEU A 128 5.89 -29.99 105.07
N GLN A 129 6.19 -30.50 106.29
CA GLN A 129 5.23 -30.87 107.35
C GLN A 129 5.80 -30.97 108.80
N ASN A 130 4.94 -30.62 109.78
CA ASN A 130 4.80 -31.14 111.16
C ASN A 130 5.82 -30.91 112.31
N ASN A 131 5.30 -30.20 113.33
CA ASN A 131 5.09 -30.63 114.74
C ASN A 131 5.99 -30.11 115.88
N ASN A 132 5.41 -29.17 116.65
CA ASN A 132 4.98 -29.30 118.07
C ASN A 132 5.88 -30.17 118.98
N PHE A 133 6.47 -29.68 120.08
CA PHE A 133 5.83 -29.11 121.30
C PHE A 133 6.84 -28.19 122.02
N SER A 134 6.49 -27.02 122.55
CA SER A 134 5.74 -26.69 123.79
C SER A 134 6.53 -26.82 125.12
N CYS A 135 6.37 -25.79 125.96
CA CYS A 135 6.65 -25.70 127.40
C CYS A 135 8.09 -25.38 127.91
N TYR A 136 8.19 -24.16 128.46
CA TYR A 136 8.91 -23.72 129.67
C TYR A 136 9.32 -24.83 130.67
N PRO A 137 10.45 -24.69 131.42
CA PRO A 137 10.43 -23.80 132.59
C PRO A 137 11.73 -23.03 132.97
N LYS A 138 11.51 -21.77 133.37
CA LYS A 138 12.02 -21.07 134.59
C LYS A 138 13.52 -21.04 134.92
N ALA A 139 14.03 -19.84 135.20
CA ALA A 139 15.19 -19.62 136.09
C ALA A 139 14.86 -20.00 137.55
N PRO A 140 15.90 -20.34 138.35
CA PRO A 140 16.45 -19.36 139.32
C PRO A 140 17.94 -19.06 139.01
N GLN A 141 18.54 -17.91 139.29
CA GLN A 141 18.46 -16.92 140.37
C GLN A 141 19.26 -17.31 141.64
N ASN A 142 20.29 -16.51 141.96
CA ASN A 142 21.22 -16.62 143.12
C ASN A 142 22.22 -17.81 143.01
N VAL A 143 23.32 -17.91 143.78
CA VAL A 143 23.73 -17.26 145.04
C VAL A 143 25.24 -16.95 145.08
N LYS A 144 25.61 -15.78 145.64
CA LYS A 144 26.90 -15.35 146.26
C LYS A 144 28.21 -16.09 145.92
N ARG A 145 29.22 -15.34 145.46
CA ARG A 145 30.61 -15.48 145.95
C ARG A 145 30.87 -14.46 147.05
N LEU A 146 30.93 -14.89 148.30
CA LEU A 146 31.57 -14.17 149.42
C LEU A 146 32.13 -15.22 150.38
N GLY A 147 33.31 -14.96 150.96
CA GLY A 147 34.09 -15.97 151.67
C GLY A 147 33.52 -16.37 153.04
N GLY A 148 33.78 -17.62 153.43
CA GLY A 148 33.49 -18.16 154.76
C GLY A 148 34.43 -19.32 155.08
N GLY A 149 35.57 -19.02 155.69
CA GLY A 149 36.54 -20.04 156.09
C GLY A 149 36.10 -20.78 157.36
N GLY A 150 35.69 -22.04 157.22
CA GLY A 150 35.37 -22.93 158.35
C GLY A 150 36.26 -24.17 158.32
N LYS A 151 36.97 -24.45 159.42
CA LYS A 151 37.84 -25.63 159.54
C LYS A 151 37.00 -26.87 159.86
N TYR A 152 37.07 -27.89 159.01
CA TYR A 152 36.50 -29.21 159.23
C TYR A 152 37.60 -30.29 159.18
N PRO A 153 37.44 -31.44 159.88
CA PRO A 153 38.55 -32.35 160.17
C PRO A 153 39.07 -33.13 158.94
N PRO A 154 40.30 -33.69 159.02
CA PRO A 154 41.04 -34.17 157.83
C PRO A 154 40.38 -35.28 157.00
N SER A 155 39.48 -36.08 157.55
CA SER A 155 38.82 -37.17 156.81
C SER A 155 38.00 -36.68 155.61
N LEU A 156 37.33 -35.53 155.73
CA LEU A 156 36.56 -34.92 154.64
C LEU A 156 37.46 -34.29 153.56
N LEU A 157 38.72 -33.98 153.86
CA LEU A 157 39.64 -33.40 152.87
C LEU A 157 40.15 -34.43 151.88
N GLU A 158 40.37 -35.67 152.32
CA GLU A 158 40.84 -36.75 151.44
C GLU A 158 39.69 -37.25 150.53
N GLU A 159 38.48 -37.34 151.07
CA GLU A 159 37.26 -37.63 150.32
C GLU A 159 36.97 -36.54 149.27
N ALA A 160 37.03 -35.25 149.64
CA ALA A 160 36.90 -34.14 148.70
C ALA A 160 38.02 -34.10 147.64
N ARG A 161 39.24 -34.57 147.95
CA ARG A 161 40.32 -34.70 146.96
C ARG A 161 40.05 -35.81 145.95
N ALA A 162 39.57 -36.97 146.39
CA ALA A 162 39.14 -38.05 145.52
C ALA A 162 37.95 -37.62 144.65
N GLU A 163 36.97 -36.92 145.22
CA GLU A 163 35.83 -36.34 144.50
C GLU A 163 36.31 -35.36 143.43
N ILE A 164 37.20 -34.41 143.76
CA ILE A 164 37.83 -33.46 142.83
C ILE A 164 38.57 -34.19 141.69
N CYS A 165 39.24 -35.31 141.96
CA CYS A 165 39.88 -36.11 140.91
C CYS A 165 38.84 -36.76 139.98
N SER A 166 37.80 -37.39 140.52
CA SER A 166 36.70 -37.94 139.71
C SER A 166 35.96 -36.86 138.90
N LEU A 167 35.82 -35.65 139.46
CA LEU A 167 35.21 -34.50 138.80
C LEU A 167 36.09 -33.98 137.66
N LYS A 168 37.40 -33.94 137.83
CA LYS A 168 38.35 -33.61 136.75
C LYS A 168 38.32 -34.63 135.63
N GLU A 169 38.33 -35.92 135.95
CA GLU A 169 38.26 -37.01 134.96
C GLU A 169 36.93 -36.97 134.18
N ARG A 170 35.81 -36.84 134.91
CA ARG A 170 34.47 -36.64 134.32
C ARG A 170 34.41 -35.38 133.45
N ASN A 171 35.07 -34.29 133.85
CA ASN A 171 35.12 -33.06 133.06
C ASN A 171 36.02 -33.20 131.81
N LEU A 172 37.12 -33.95 131.87
CA LEU A 172 37.95 -34.28 130.71
C LEU A 172 37.19 -35.16 129.72
N LEU A 173 36.43 -36.16 130.19
CA LEU A 173 35.55 -36.97 129.35
C LEU A 173 34.43 -36.12 128.71
N GLN A 174 33.82 -35.21 129.48
CA GLN A 174 32.86 -34.23 128.94
C GLN A 174 33.50 -33.31 127.89
N GLN A 175 34.73 -32.84 128.09
CA GLN A 175 35.45 -32.02 127.11
C GLN A 175 35.82 -32.81 125.85
N SER A 176 36.18 -34.10 125.94
CA SER A 176 36.38 -34.96 124.77
C SER A 176 35.08 -35.09 123.98
N HIS A 177 33.98 -35.44 124.67
CA HIS A 177 32.69 -35.62 124.04
C HIS A 177 32.15 -34.32 123.42
N ILE A 178 32.38 -33.16 124.06
CA ILE A 178 32.07 -31.85 123.49
C ILE A 178 32.85 -31.64 122.18
N LYS A 179 34.16 -31.90 122.14
CA LYS A 179 34.97 -31.77 120.91
C LYS A 179 34.54 -32.74 119.80
N GLU A 180 34.17 -33.96 120.16
CA GLU A 180 33.62 -34.95 119.22
C GLU A 180 32.30 -34.47 118.61
N MET A 181 31.44 -33.85 119.42
CA MET A 181 30.16 -33.25 119.00
C MET A 181 30.35 -31.95 118.20
N GLU A 182 31.29 -31.08 118.58
CA GLU A 182 31.69 -29.88 117.83
C GLU A 182 32.20 -30.27 116.44
N GLY A 183 33.14 -31.21 116.36
CA GLY A 183 33.63 -31.73 115.08
C GLY A 183 32.55 -32.50 114.30
N ALA A 184 31.52 -33.05 114.94
CA ALA A 184 30.37 -33.63 114.26
C ALA A 184 29.42 -32.55 113.68
N LEU A 185 29.21 -31.45 114.40
CA LEU A 185 28.47 -30.29 113.93
C LEU A 185 29.16 -29.61 112.74
N GLU A 186 30.48 -29.43 112.80
CA GLU A 186 31.29 -28.89 111.69
C GLU A 186 31.15 -29.76 110.43
N ARG A 187 31.33 -31.08 110.55
CA ARG A 187 31.10 -32.06 109.46
C ARG A 187 29.66 -32.09 108.94
N LEU A 188 28.67 -31.59 109.69
CA LEU A 188 27.29 -31.43 109.22
C LEU A 188 27.07 -30.07 108.56
N GLN A 189 27.69 -29.00 109.06
CA GLN A 189 27.67 -27.67 108.43
C GLN A 189 28.35 -27.68 107.07
N ASP A 190 29.48 -28.37 106.91
CA ASP A 190 30.15 -28.45 105.60
C ASP A 190 29.35 -29.27 104.57
N LYS A 191 28.64 -30.32 105.02
CA LYS A 191 27.67 -31.03 104.18
C LYS A 191 26.46 -30.17 103.83
N LEU A 192 26.04 -29.26 104.72
CA LEU A 192 25.00 -28.28 104.42
C LEU A 192 25.49 -27.34 103.31
N LYS A 193 26.65 -26.70 103.47
CA LYS A 193 27.27 -25.79 102.49
C LYS A 193 27.49 -26.47 101.13
N GLU A 194 27.95 -27.72 101.12
CA GLU A 194 28.11 -28.51 99.89
C GLU A 194 26.77 -28.73 99.18
N LYS A 195 25.71 -29.04 99.94
CA LYS A 195 24.36 -29.25 99.38
C LYS A 195 23.72 -27.93 98.94
N GLU A 196 23.93 -26.84 99.67
CA GLU A 196 23.52 -25.48 99.27
C GLU A 196 24.19 -25.10 97.94
N ALA A 197 25.51 -25.25 97.82
CA ALA A 197 26.26 -25.01 96.58
C ALA A 197 25.85 -25.96 95.43
N GLU A 198 25.43 -27.20 95.72
CA GLU A 198 24.80 -28.08 94.73
C GLU A 198 23.45 -27.57 94.25
N TYR A 199 22.60 -27.05 95.16
CA TYR A 199 21.29 -26.51 94.80
C TYR A 199 21.41 -25.19 94.04
N GLU A 200 22.33 -24.30 94.43
CA GLU A 200 22.65 -23.08 93.68
C GLU A 200 23.10 -23.41 92.24
N LYS A 201 24.01 -24.38 92.06
CA LYS A 201 24.42 -24.85 90.72
C LYS A 201 23.23 -25.37 89.90
N LYS A 202 22.32 -26.14 90.51
CA LYS A 202 21.11 -26.66 89.83
C LYS A 202 20.14 -25.53 89.46
N VAL A 203 19.96 -24.52 90.33
CA VAL A 203 19.14 -23.34 90.04
C VAL A 203 19.74 -22.52 88.89
N MET A 204 21.05 -22.30 88.89
CA MET A 204 21.75 -21.59 87.80
C MET A 204 21.66 -22.35 86.47
N GLN A 205 21.78 -23.69 86.49
CA GLN A 205 21.57 -24.54 85.30
C GLN A 205 20.14 -24.41 84.76
N ILE A 206 19.12 -24.48 85.62
CA ILE A 206 17.71 -24.33 85.21
C ILE A 206 17.46 -22.92 84.64
N GLN A 207 17.99 -21.87 85.26
CA GLN A 207 17.87 -20.50 84.75
C GLN A 207 18.60 -20.30 83.41
N GLN A 208 19.78 -20.92 83.22
CA GLN A 208 20.48 -20.91 81.93
C GLN A 208 19.70 -21.68 80.85
N GLU A 209 19.11 -22.83 81.18
CA GLU A 209 18.23 -23.55 80.29
C GLU A 209 16.98 -22.74 79.92
N GLU A 210 16.26 -22.17 80.89
CA GLU A 210 15.06 -21.37 80.67
C GLU A 210 15.35 -20.12 79.83
N THR A 211 16.43 -19.39 80.13
CA THR A 211 16.83 -18.24 79.32
C THR A 211 17.23 -18.65 77.91
N SER A 212 17.97 -19.77 77.71
CA SER A 212 18.28 -20.26 76.35
C SER A 212 17.04 -20.65 75.55
N LYS A 213 16.02 -21.26 76.19
CA LYS A 213 14.72 -21.58 75.58
C LYS A 213 13.94 -20.32 75.22
N ILE A 214 13.97 -19.28 76.06
CA ILE A 214 13.39 -17.97 75.77
C ILE A 214 14.11 -17.30 74.59
N TRP A 215 15.44 -17.27 74.58
CA TRP A 215 16.23 -16.68 73.48
C TRP A 215 15.98 -17.38 72.14
N SER A 216 15.95 -18.72 72.12
CA SER A 216 15.61 -19.48 70.91
C SER A 216 14.18 -19.23 70.45
N ASN A 217 13.21 -19.12 71.38
CA ASN A 217 11.84 -18.75 71.03
C ASN A 217 11.74 -17.31 70.48
N VAL A 218 12.53 -16.36 71.00
CA VAL A 218 12.61 -14.99 70.46
C VAL A 218 13.24 -14.98 69.07
N GLU A 219 14.32 -15.74 68.84
CA GLU A 219 14.96 -15.89 67.52
C GLU A 219 14.01 -16.53 66.48
N ASN A 220 13.29 -17.58 66.88
CA ASN A 220 12.25 -18.20 66.06
C ASN A 220 11.11 -17.22 65.75
N ASN A 221 10.67 -16.41 66.71
CA ASN A 221 9.65 -15.38 66.47
C ASN A 221 10.17 -14.26 65.54
N VAL A 222 11.41 -13.80 65.71
CA VAL A 222 12.04 -12.77 64.85
C VAL A 222 12.20 -13.28 63.40
N THR A 223 12.64 -14.53 63.21
CA THR A 223 12.72 -15.14 61.87
C THR A 223 11.34 -15.31 61.25
N MET A 224 10.33 -15.76 62.01
CA MET A 224 8.94 -15.84 61.54
C MET A 224 8.35 -14.47 61.17
N THR A 225 8.57 -13.41 61.97
CA THR A 225 8.13 -12.04 61.63
C THR A 225 8.85 -11.52 60.38
N LYS A 226 10.15 -11.81 60.21
CA LYS A 226 10.91 -11.45 59.01
C LYS A 226 10.37 -12.16 57.76
N LEU A 227 10.02 -13.45 57.87
CA LEU A 227 9.40 -14.22 56.78
C LEU A 227 7.98 -13.72 56.48
N GLN A 228 7.16 -13.43 57.49
CA GLN A 228 5.83 -12.83 57.31
C GLN A 228 5.92 -11.50 56.57
N LYS A 229 6.85 -10.61 56.97
CA LYS A 229 7.08 -9.36 56.24
C LYS A 229 7.51 -9.60 54.79
N GLN A 230 8.45 -10.52 54.54
CA GLN A 230 8.84 -10.85 53.17
C GLN A 230 7.69 -11.43 52.33
N MET A 231 6.73 -12.12 52.95
CA MET A 231 5.52 -12.60 52.28
C MET A 231 4.53 -11.46 52.01
N THR A 232 4.33 -10.50 52.93
CA THR A 232 3.47 -9.33 52.67
C THR A 232 4.08 -8.41 51.62
N ASP A 233 5.38 -8.13 51.70
CA ASP A 233 6.10 -7.29 50.74
C ASP A 233 5.99 -7.89 49.33
N LYS A 234 6.21 -9.22 49.19
CA LYS A 234 5.99 -9.94 47.93
C LYS A 234 4.52 -9.89 47.47
N SER A 235 3.56 -10.12 48.36
CA SER A 235 2.13 -10.05 48.03
C SER A 235 1.73 -8.68 47.48
N ASN A 236 2.28 -7.60 48.04
CA ASN A 236 2.06 -6.24 47.55
C ASN A 236 2.65 -6.05 46.15
N THR A 237 3.90 -6.48 45.91
CA THR A 237 4.49 -6.41 44.55
C THR A 237 3.71 -7.22 43.52
N VAL A 238 3.11 -8.35 43.90
CA VAL A 238 2.24 -9.13 43.00
C VAL A 238 0.94 -8.37 42.69
N ALA A 239 0.33 -7.70 43.67
CA ALA A 239 -0.85 -6.86 43.46
C ALA A 239 -0.54 -5.66 42.53
N GLU A 240 0.57 -4.96 42.75
CA GLU A 240 1.02 -3.87 41.87
C GLU A 240 1.27 -4.34 40.43
N LEU A 241 1.86 -5.53 40.25
CA LEU A 241 2.09 -6.10 38.91
C LEU A 241 0.79 -6.55 38.26
N GLN A 242 -0.19 -7.04 39.02
CA GLN A 242 -1.53 -7.36 38.52
C GLN A 242 -2.28 -6.10 38.08
N GLU A 243 -2.20 -5.01 38.84
CA GLU A 243 -2.80 -3.72 38.46
C GLU A 243 -2.17 -3.17 37.17
N ARG A 244 -0.84 -3.17 37.07
CA ARG A 244 -0.13 -2.74 35.84
C ARG A 244 -0.48 -3.62 34.64
N LEU A 245 -0.66 -4.93 34.82
CA LEU A 245 -1.11 -5.83 33.76
C LEU A 245 -2.53 -5.47 33.29
N MET A 246 -3.44 -5.18 34.21
CA MET A 246 -4.80 -4.75 33.88
C MET A 246 -4.81 -3.41 33.12
N GLN A 247 -4.05 -2.41 33.59
CA GLN A 247 -3.87 -1.13 32.89
C GLN A 247 -3.30 -1.30 31.47
N LEU A 248 -2.30 -2.18 31.29
CA LEU A 248 -1.74 -2.52 29.97
C LEU A 248 -2.73 -3.27 29.06
N GLN A 249 -3.61 -4.09 29.64
CA GLN A 249 -4.67 -4.77 28.89
C GLN A 249 -5.75 -3.79 28.41
N GLU A 250 -6.12 -2.80 29.23
CA GLU A 250 -7.05 -1.73 28.87
C GLU A 250 -6.47 -0.77 27.83
N SER A 251 -5.20 -0.37 27.96
CA SER A 251 -4.51 0.44 26.94
C SER A 251 -4.38 -0.31 25.61
N ARG A 252 -4.20 -1.64 25.65
CA ARG A 252 -4.23 -2.49 24.45
C ARG A 252 -5.62 -2.60 23.82
N SER A 253 -6.71 -2.62 24.59
CA SER A 253 -8.08 -2.63 24.03
C SER A 253 -8.39 -1.30 23.34
N THR A 254 -8.17 -0.19 24.04
CA THR A 254 -8.42 1.16 23.49
C THR A 254 -7.58 1.45 22.24
N LEU A 255 -6.30 1.04 22.21
CA LEU A 255 -5.46 1.13 21.01
C LEU A 255 -5.96 0.24 19.85
N LYS A 256 -6.50 -0.94 20.15
CA LYS A 256 -7.12 -1.83 19.15
C LYS A 256 -8.40 -1.20 18.58
N GLU A 257 -9.20 -0.54 19.40
CA GLU A 257 -10.44 0.14 19.01
C GLU A 257 -10.15 1.41 18.16
N SER A 258 -9.12 2.18 18.51
CA SER A 258 -8.66 3.32 17.69
C SER A 258 -8.07 2.85 16.36
N TYR A 259 -7.26 1.79 16.34
CA TYR A 259 -6.74 1.20 15.12
C TYR A 259 -7.86 0.68 14.20
N GLN A 260 -8.84 -0.05 14.75
CA GLN A 260 -10.02 -0.47 13.98
C GLN A 260 -10.80 0.72 13.39
N THR A 261 -10.85 1.84 14.11
CA THR A 261 -11.54 3.05 13.65
C THR A 261 -10.76 3.74 12.52
N ALA A 262 -9.43 3.82 12.60
CA ALA A 262 -8.58 4.28 11.52
C ALA A 262 -8.68 3.38 10.27
N VAL A 263 -8.75 2.06 10.44
CA VAL A 263 -8.96 1.10 9.32
C VAL A 263 -10.33 1.29 8.66
N ARG A 264 -11.40 1.57 9.42
CA ARG A 264 -12.71 1.94 8.83
C ARG A 264 -12.59 3.21 7.99
N GLN A 265 -12.00 4.28 8.54
CA GLN A 265 -11.79 5.54 7.82
C GLN A 265 -10.93 5.36 6.54
N MET A 266 -9.89 4.52 6.59
CA MET A 266 -9.09 4.17 5.41
C MET A 266 -9.94 3.47 4.35
N ASN A 267 -10.79 2.50 4.74
CA ASN A 267 -11.67 1.80 3.82
C ASN A 267 -12.75 2.73 3.21
N ASP A 268 -13.28 3.66 3.99
CA ASP A 268 -14.23 4.68 3.51
C ASP A 268 -13.57 5.62 2.48
N LEU A 269 -12.32 6.04 2.72
CA LEU A 269 -11.54 6.84 1.77
C LEU A 269 -11.16 6.05 0.51
N LEU A 270 -10.85 4.75 0.62
CA LEU A 270 -10.62 3.87 -0.52
C LEU A 270 -11.89 3.67 -1.35
N ALA A 271 -13.06 3.57 -0.73
CA ALA A 271 -14.35 3.53 -1.42
C ALA A 271 -14.62 4.84 -2.18
N GLN A 272 -14.42 5.99 -1.54
CA GLN A 272 -14.54 7.31 -2.18
C GLN A 272 -13.58 7.46 -3.37
N LEU A 273 -12.31 7.08 -3.20
CA LEU A 273 -11.31 7.11 -4.29
C LEU A 273 -11.69 6.20 -5.46
N ASN A 274 -12.26 5.03 -5.20
CA ASN A 274 -12.72 4.12 -6.24
C ASN A 274 -13.97 4.64 -6.96
N ASP A 275 -14.87 5.36 -6.28
CA ASP A 275 -16.00 6.03 -6.93
C ASP A 275 -15.56 7.25 -7.75
N GLU A 276 -14.59 8.03 -7.29
CA GLU A 276 -13.98 9.10 -8.11
C GLU A 276 -13.25 8.56 -9.34
N LYS A 277 -12.58 7.40 -9.24
CA LYS A 277 -12.02 6.70 -10.42
C LYS A 277 -13.12 6.27 -11.40
N LYS A 278 -14.27 5.76 -10.91
CA LYS A 278 -15.42 5.42 -11.76
C LYS A 278 -15.99 6.66 -12.46
N ARG A 279 -16.19 7.76 -11.72
CA ARG A 279 -16.63 9.07 -12.27
C ARG A 279 -15.66 9.59 -13.32
N SER A 280 -14.36 9.55 -13.04
CA SER A 280 -13.30 9.96 -13.97
C SER A 280 -13.34 9.14 -15.27
N SER A 281 -13.43 7.81 -15.18
CA SER A 281 -13.54 6.95 -16.38
C SER A 281 -14.85 7.13 -17.15
N GLN A 282 -15.95 7.48 -16.48
CA GLN A 282 -17.21 7.85 -17.15
C GLN A 282 -17.07 9.17 -17.92
N LEU A 283 -16.45 10.19 -17.33
CA LEU A 283 -16.18 11.47 -17.99
C LEU A 283 -15.18 11.32 -19.15
N GLU A 284 -14.14 10.50 -18.97
CA GLU A 284 -13.17 10.16 -20.03
C GLU A 284 -13.86 9.51 -21.24
N LYS A 285 -14.76 8.54 -21.01
CA LYS A 285 -15.59 7.95 -22.08
C LYS A 285 -16.53 8.97 -22.74
N GLN A 286 -17.12 9.88 -21.97
CA GLN A 286 -17.93 10.98 -22.50
C GLN A 286 -17.11 11.98 -23.34
N LEU A 287 -15.81 12.15 -23.05
CA LEU A 287 -14.89 12.97 -23.83
C LEU A 287 -14.34 12.24 -25.06
N GLN A 288 -14.26 10.90 -25.05
CA GLN A 288 -13.80 10.12 -26.19
C GLN A 288 -14.82 10.09 -27.35
N VAL A 289 -16.12 10.12 -27.05
CA VAL A 289 -17.20 10.18 -28.07
C VAL A 289 -17.06 11.39 -29.01
N PRO A 290 -16.99 12.66 -28.54
CA PRO A 290 -16.85 13.82 -29.43
C PRO A 290 -15.50 13.87 -30.15
N ILE A 291 -14.47 13.16 -29.69
CA ILE A 291 -13.21 13.00 -30.45
C ILE A 291 -13.48 12.13 -31.69
N MET A 292 -14.09 10.95 -31.53
CA MET A 292 -14.43 10.10 -32.68
C MET A 292 -15.42 10.76 -33.64
N ASP A 293 -16.37 11.55 -33.12
CA ASP A 293 -17.27 12.34 -33.98
C ASP A 293 -16.56 13.49 -34.69
N ASN A 294 -15.57 14.13 -34.07
CA ASN A 294 -14.73 15.13 -34.72
C ASN A 294 -13.88 14.50 -35.84
N ASP A 295 -13.28 13.33 -35.62
CA ASP A 295 -12.51 12.60 -36.64
C ASP A 295 -13.42 12.21 -37.82
N ARG A 296 -14.66 11.76 -37.52
CA ARG A 296 -15.70 11.46 -38.53
C ARG A 296 -16.11 12.71 -39.32
N VAL A 297 -16.27 13.85 -38.65
CA VAL A 297 -16.56 15.15 -39.29
C VAL A 297 -15.37 15.61 -40.15
N GLN A 298 -14.13 15.41 -39.70
CA GLN A 298 -12.93 15.76 -40.46
C GLN A 298 -12.79 14.91 -41.73
N GLY A 299 -13.05 13.59 -41.65
CA GLY A 299 -13.09 12.72 -42.82
C GLY A 299 -14.18 13.11 -43.83
N LEU A 300 -15.38 13.45 -43.35
CA LEU A 300 -16.45 13.98 -44.20
C LEU A 300 -16.08 15.34 -44.81
N GLN A 301 -15.40 16.22 -44.08
CA GLN A 301 -14.91 17.50 -44.62
C GLN A 301 -13.89 17.29 -45.73
N GLN A 302 -12.96 16.34 -45.60
CA GLN A 302 -11.96 16.00 -46.63
C GLN A 302 -12.62 15.50 -47.92
N GLN A 303 -13.63 14.62 -47.82
CA GLN A 303 -14.43 14.18 -48.97
C GLN A 303 -15.18 15.35 -49.61
N LEU A 304 -15.73 16.27 -48.79
CA LEU A 304 -16.45 17.45 -49.27
C LEU A 304 -15.52 18.49 -49.92
N THR A 305 -14.23 18.56 -49.56
CA THR A 305 -13.23 19.34 -50.31
C THR A 305 -12.86 18.69 -51.64
N GLN A 306 -12.60 17.38 -51.66
CA GLN A 306 -12.31 16.63 -52.90
C GLN A 306 -13.46 16.78 -53.93
N LEU A 307 -14.72 16.59 -53.50
CA LEU A 307 -15.89 16.77 -54.36
C LEU A 307 -16.10 18.22 -54.83
N LYS A 308 -15.63 19.23 -54.08
CA LYS A 308 -15.62 20.64 -54.54
C LYS A 308 -14.57 20.87 -55.62
N GLU A 309 -13.37 20.33 -55.43
CA GLU A 309 -12.26 20.42 -56.39
C GLU A 309 -12.62 19.71 -57.70
N GLU A 310 -13.17 18.49 -57.64
CA GLU A 310 -13.69 17.77 -58.81
C GLU A 310 -14.81 18.55 -59.51
N ARG A 311 -15.78 19.08 -58.77
CA ARG A 311 -16.86 19.93 -59.33
C ARG A 311 -16.30 21.14 -60.05
N ASP A 312 -15.30 21.82 -59.49
CA ASP A 312 -14.76 23.03 -60.09
C ASP A 312 -13.84 22.74 -61.28
N LEU A 313 -13.09 21.63 -61.27
CA LEU A 313 -12.40 21.08 -62.45
C LEU A 313 -13.40 20.71 -63.57
N LEU A 314 -14.52 20.07 -63.24
CA LEU A 314 -15.58 19.76 -64.20
C LEU A 314 -16.25 21.03 -64.76
N ARG A 315 -16.52 22.02 -63.90
CA ARG A 315 -17.05 23.34 -64.30
C ARG A 315 -16.07 24.06 -65.24
N GLU A 316 -14.77 24.01 -64.97
CA GLU A 316 -13.76 24.60 -65.84
C GLU A 316 -13.69 23.89 -67.19
N ARG A 317 -13.68 22.55 -67.20
CA ARG A 317 -13.74 21.73 -68.42
C ARG A 317 -14.98 22.05 -69.27
N VAL A 318 -16.16 22.16 -68.66
CA VAL A 318 -17.40 22.56 -69.34
C VAL A 318 -17.30 23.98 -69.89
N SER A 319 -16.76 24.94 -69.11
CA SER A 319 -16.55 26.31 -69.58
C SER A 319 -15.57 26.38 -70.76
N ASN A 320 -14.49 25.59 -70.74
CA ASN A 320 -13.49 25.55 -71.80
C ASN A 320 -14.04 24.83 -73.06
N LEU A 321 -14.86 23.79 -72.91
CA LEU A 321 -15.64 23.20 -74.00
C LEU A 321 -16.63 24.21 -74.61
N GLN A 322 -17.35 24.98 -73.79
CA GLN A 322 -18.26 26.04 -74.26
C GLN A 322 -17.51 27.15 -75.03
N LYS A 323 -16.36 27.61 -74.53
CA LYS A 323 -15.49 28.56 -75.25
C LYS A 323 -15.02 27.98 -76.59
N SER A 324 -14.53 26.74 -76.62
CA SER A 324 -14.01 26.08 -77.81
C SER A 324 -15.10 25.86 -78.88
N THR A 325 -16.26 25.34 -78.48
CA THR A 325 -17.41 25.12 -79.38
C THR A 325 -18.01 26.44 -79.87
N CYS A 326 -18.07 27.48 -79.04
CA CYS A 326 -18.47 28.82 -79.46
C CYS A 326 -17.47 29.42 -80.47
N ALA A 327 -16.16 29.24 -80.26
CA ALA A 327 -15.12 29.69 -81.19
C ALA A 327 -15.20 28.94 -82.53
N ALA A 328 -15.36 27.61 -82.52
CA ALA A 328 -15.56 26.80 -83.72
C ALA A 328 -16.82 27.21 -84.50
N CYS A 329 -17.94 27.42 -83.80
CA CYS A 329 -19.20 27.90 -84.40
C CYS A 329 -19.05 29.29 -85.03
N LYS A 330 -18.32 30.21 -84.38
CA LYS A 330 -17.99 31.54 -84.95
C LYS A 330 -17.12 31.42 -86.21
N ALA A 331 -16.10 30.57 -86.20
CA ALA A 331 -15.24 30.32 -87.36
C ALA A 331 -16.02 29.71 -88.53
N GLN A 332 -16.84 28.69 -88.27
CA GLN A 332 -17.70 28.07 -89.28
C GLN A 332 -18.72 29.06 -89.86
N LYS A 333 -19.29 29.96 -89.05
CA LYS A 333 -20.18 31.02 -89.53
C LYS A 333 -19.46 32.01 -90.46
N LEU A 334 -18.24 32.41 -90.13
CA LEU A 334 -17.44 33.30 -90.99
C LEU A 334 -17.11 32.61 -92.32
N GLN A 335 -16.67 31.35 -92.29
CA GLN A 335 -16.39 30.55 -93.49
C GLN A 335 -17.63 30.38 -94.39
N LEU A 336 -18.81 30.15 -93.80
CA LEU A 336 -20.08 30.11 -94.53
C LEU A 336 -20.44 31.47 -95.15
N GLN A 337 -20.14 32.58 -94.46
CA GLN A 337 -20.40 33.93 -94.97
C GLN A 337 -19.44 34.31 -96.11
N GLU A 338 -18.18 33.88 -96.05
CA GLU A 338 -17.21 34.00 -97.16
C GLU A 338 -17.65 33.18 -98.38
N GLN A 339 -18.09 31.93 -98.19
CA GLN A 339 -18.65 31.09 -99.25
C GLN A 339 -19.91 31.70 -99.87
N GLN A 340 -20.81 32.30 -99.06
CA GLN A 340 -21.98 33.03 -99.55
C GLN A 340 -21.58 34.28 -100.35
N LEU A 341 -20.51 34.97 -99.98
CA LEU A 341 -19.99 36.11 -100.75
C LEU A 341 -19.43 35.65 -102.11
N GLN A 342 -18.66 34.56 -102.16
CA GLN A 342 -18.19 33.96 -103.41
C GLN A 342 -19.35 33.51 -104.31
N VAL A 343 -20.37 32.84 -103.75
CA VAL A 343 -21.56 32.42 -104.50
C VAL A 343 -22.35 33.61 -105.04
N THR A 344 -22.51 34.69 -104.28
CA THR A 344 -23.23 35.89 -104.75
C THR A 344 -22.44 36.68 -105.79
N GLN A 345 -21.10 36.71 -105.71
CA GLN A 345 -20.24 37.23 -106.78
C GLN A 345 -20.41 36.43 -108.08
N LEU A 346 -20.30 35.10 -108.02
CA LEU A 346 -20.47 34.21 -109.18
C LEU A 346 -21.88 34.32 -109.79
N GLN A 347 -22.92 34.37 -108.95
CA GLN A 347 -24.30 34.61 -109.42
C GLN A 347 -24.49 35.98 -110.08
N THR A 348 -23.70 36.99 -109.71
CA THR A 348 -23.76 38.33 -110.30
C THR A 348 -23.05 38.36 -111.65
N ALA A 349 -21.88 37.72 -111.77
CA ALA A 349 -21.19 37.53 -113.05
C ALA A 349 -22.07 36.76 -114.05
N LEU A 350 -22.65 35.62 -113.65
CA LEU A 350 -23.55 34.84 -114.49
C LEU A 350 -24.80 35.63 -114.93
N LYS A 351 -25.31 36.54 -114.09
CA LYS A 351 -26.42 37.44 -114.47
C LYS A 351 -26.00 38.48 -115.50
N ALA A 352 -24.77 39.00 -115.43
CA ALA A 352 -24.24 39.92 -116.45
C ALA A 352 -24.08 39.20 -117.80
N GLU A 353 -23.45 38.02 -117.82
CA GLU A 353 -23.32 37.18 -119.02
C GLU A 353 -24.69 36.84 -119.65
N LEU A 354 -25.72 36.60 -118.83
CA LEU A 354 -27.09 36.38 -119.28
C LEU A 354 -27.80 37.64 -119.81
N VAL A 355 -27.35 38.85 -119.45
CA VAL A 355 -27.81 40.11 -120.05
C VAL A 355 -27.09 40.34 -121.38
N ASP A 356 -25.77 40.15 -121.42
CA ASP A 356 -24.96 40.32 -122.64
C ASP A 356 -25.39 39.33 -123.72
N LYS A 357 -25.63 38.06 -123.36
CA LYS A 357 -26.18 37.04 -124.28
C LYS A 357 -27.57 37.42 -124.81
N LYS A 358 -28.41 38.10 -124.03
CA LYS A 358 -29.72 38.62 -124.50
C LYS A 358 -29.54 39.82 -125.44
N ALA A 359 -28.60 40.72 -125.16
CA ALA A 359 -28.28 41.83 -126.04
C ALA A 359 -27.76 41.33 -127.40
N ILE A 360 -26.91 40.31 -127.42
CA ILE A 360 -26.44 39.64 -128.64
C ILE A 360 -27.60 38.96 -129.39
N LEU A 361 -28.46 38.20 -128.70
CA LEU A 361 -29.64 37.59 -129.32
C LEU A 361 -30.62 38.61 -129.93
N ASN A 362 -30.79 39.76 -129.28
CA ASN A 362 -31.63 40.83 -129.83
C ASN A 362 -31.00 41.49 -131.06
N LYS A 363 -29.67 41.66 -131.10
CA LYS A 363 -28.95 42.14 -132.30
C LYS A 363 -29.10 41.18 -133.47
N ILE A 364 -28.88 39.88 -133.23
CA ILE A 364 -29.07 38.83 -134.25
C ILE A 364 -30.49 38.89 -134.81
N LYS A 365 -31.52 39.07 -133.97
CA LYS A 365 -32.90 39.24 -134.43
C LYS A 365 -33.10 40.48 -135.30
N SER A 366 -32.56 41.64 -134.93
CA SER A 366 -32.65 42.83 -135.80
C SER A 366 -31.85 42.68 -137.10
N GLU A 367 -30.78 41.90 -137.10
CA GLU A 367 -30.02 41.53 -138.30
C GLU A 367 -30.79 40.50 -139.15
N GLU A 368 -31.55 39.58 -138.55
CA GLU A 368 -32.48 38.68 -139.23
C GLU A 368 -33.67 39.44 -139.84
N GLU A 369 -34.33 40.32 -139.07
CA GLU A 369 -35.45 41.17 -139.50
C GLU A 369 -35.05 42.08 -140.68
N THR A 370 -33.89 42.77 -140.59
CA THR A 370 -33.39 43.60 -141.71
C THR A 370 -32.95 42.77 -142.92
N ASN A 371 -32.49 41.52 -142.75
CA ASN A 371 -32.29 40.60 -143.88
C ASN A 371 -33.62 40.12 -144.49
N GLU A 372 -34.68 39.91 -143.69
CA GLU A 372 -36.01 39.61 -144.22
C GLU A 372 -36.57 40.79 -145.02
N GLU A 373 -36.43 42.03 -144.52
CA GLU A 373 -36.77 43.26 -145.25
C GLU A 373 -35.97 43.39 -146.56
N LEU A 374 -34.64 43.28 -146.52
CA LEU A 374 -33.79 43.33 -147.72
C LEU A 374 -34.10 42.20 -148.71
N THR A 375 -34.43 40.99 -148.26
CA THR A 375 -34.86 39.92 -149.19
C THR A 375 -36.27 40.14 -149.74
N ALA A 376 -37.17 40.80 -149.01
CA ALA A 376 -38.45 41.24 -149.53
C ALA A 376 -38.29 42.38 -150.56
N GLU A 377 -37.38 43.32 -150.32
CA GLU A 377 -37.03 44.38 -151.27
C GLU A 377 -36.34 43.82 -152.51
N ILE A 378 -35.40 42.87 -152.38
CA ILE A 378 -34.82 42.14 -153.53
C ILE A 378 -35.91 41.39 -154.32
N ARG A 379 -36.92 40.79 -153.66
CA ARG A 379 -38.08 40.19 -154.37
C ARG A 379 -38.91 41.25 -155.09
N LYS A 380 -39.18 42.39 -154.46
CA LYS A 380 -39.94 43.52 -155.04
C LYS A 380 -39.21 44.13 -156.24
N LEU A 381 -37.92 44.46 -156.10
CA LEU A 381 -37.06 44.93 -157.18
C LEU A 381 -36.93 43.89 -158.30
N LYS A 382 -36.94 42.59 -157.99
CA LYS A 382 -36.95 41.53 -159.02
C LYS A 382 -38.27 41.47 -159.79
N ILE A 383 -39.41 41.67 -159.12
CA ILE A 383 -40.73 41.83 -159.77
C ILE A 383 -40.76 43.10 -160.62
N GLU A 384 -40.31 44.24 -160.08
CA GLU A 384 -40.22 45.51 -160.81
C GLU A 384 -39.25 45.44 -162.01
N CYS A 385 -38.15 44.69 -161.91
CA CYS A 385 -37.27 44.41 -163.03
C CYS A 385 -37.95 43.51 -164.07
N GLN A 386 -38.69 42.47 -163.66
CA GLN A 386 -39.45 41.62 -164.59
C GLN A 386 -40.57 42.41 -165.29
N GLU A 387 -41.28 43.27 -164.56
CA GLU A 387 -42.27 44.20 -165.14
C GLU A 387 -41.61 45.22 -166.07
N LYS A 388 -40.50 45.85 -165.68
CA LYS A 388 -39.77 46.79 -166.55
C LYS A 388 -39.16 46.06 -167.75
N GLN A 389 -38.80 44.79 -167.65
CA GLN A 389 -38.29 43.99 -168.76
C GLN A 389 -39.41 43.60 -169.74
N GLN A 390 -40.58 43.18 -169.25
CA GLN A 390 -41.77 42.97 -170.09
C GLN A 390 -42.20 44.27 -170.77
N LYS A 391 -42.27 45.37 -170.01
CA LYS A 391 -42.57 46.71 -170.53
C LYS A 391 -41.48 47.16 -171.51
N LEU A 392 -40.21 46.78 -171.35
CA LEU A 392 -39.14 47.05 -172.32
C LEU A 392 -39.21 46.15 -173.56
N GLU A 393 -39.77 44.95 -173.50
CA GLU A 393 -39.99 44.10 -174.69
C GLU A 393 -41.19 44.63 -175.51
N GLU A 394 -42.27 45.03 -174.85
CA GLU A 394 -43.39 45.77 -175.46
C GLU A 394 -42.93 47.14 -176.01
N LEU A 395 -42.16 47.89 -175.24
CA LEU A 395 -41.70 49.23 -175.60
C LEU A 395 -40.53 49.20 -176.59
N ASN A 396 -39.71 48.14 -176.68
CA ASN A 396 -38.77 47.95 -177.80
C ASN A 396 -39.52 47.57 -179.09
N SER A 397 -40.70 46.96 -178.98
CA SER A 397 -41.60 46.72 -180.11
C SER A 397 -42.32 48.00 -180.57
N HIS A 398 -42.52 48.98 -179.68
CA HIS A 398 -43.23 50.25 -179.97
C HIS A 398 -42.31 51.48 -180.17
N LEU A 399 -41.12 51.54 -179.55
CA LEU A 399 -40.09 52.57 -179.73
C LEU A 399 -39.13 52.27 -180.90
N SER A 400 -39.61 51.46 -181.85
CA SER A 400 -39.44 51.82 -183.27
C SER A 400 -39.97 53.23 -183.59
N CYS A 401 -40.76 53.85 -182.69
CA CYS A 401 -41.34 55.20 -182.80
C CYS A 401 -41.22 56.06 -181.50
N TYR A 402 -40.01 56.48 -181.12
CA TYR A 402 -39.67 57.73 -180.36
C TYR A 402 -40.26 57.96 -178.92
N THR A 403 -39.51 57.87 -177.81
CA THR A 403 -38.61 58.89 -177.16
C THR A 403 -39.30 60.25 -176.81
N GLU A 404 -39.18 60.88 -175.62
CA GLU A 404 -38.37 60.63 -174.40
C GLU A 404 -38.86 61.44 -173.16
N GLU A 405 -38.58 60.94 -171.95
CA GLU A 405 -38.26 61.57 -170.61
C GLU A 405 -38.97 62.80 -169.93
N GLY A 406 -38.83 62.84 -168.59
CA GLY A 406 -39.18 63.92 -167.62
C GLY A 406 -38.94 63.48 -166.14
N GLU A 407 -38.71 64.37 -165.15
CA GLU A 407 -38.23 63.97 -163.78
C GLU A 407 -38.51 64.93 -162.57
N TYR A 408 -37.91 64.63 -161.37
CA TYR A 408 -37.91 65.29 -160.00
C TYR A 408 -39.09 64.98 -159.00
N SER A 409 -39.02 65.04 -157.63
CA SER A 409 -37.96 64.93 -156.55
C SER A 409 -38.53 65.12 -155.08
N ALA A 410 -37.74 64.87 -153.99
CA ALA A 410 -37.74 65.47 -152.59
C ALA A 410 -38.39 64.80 -151.30
N ASP A 411 -38.18 65.40 -150.09
CA ASP A 411 -38.05 64.84 -148.67
C ASP A 411 -39.11 65.35 -147.59
N GLU A 412 -39.08 65.34 -146.20
CA GLU A 412 -38.13 65.13 -145.03
C GLU A 412 -38.87 65.02 -143.61
N LEU A 413 -38.17 65.07 -142.41
CA LEU A 413 -38.53 65.70 -141.07
C LEU A 413 -38.92 64.94 -139.71
N ASN A 414 -38.27 65.29 -138.54
CA ASN A 414 -38.63 65.39 -137.04
C ASN A 414 -39.21 64.22 -136.11
N GLU A 415 -39.34 64.21 -134.72
CA GLU A 415 -38.67 64.75 -133.46
C GLU A 415 -39.36 64.23 -132.09
N ALA A 416 -38.94 64.63 -130.84
CA ALA A 416 -39.67 64.69 -129.49
C ALA A 416 -39.25 63.85 -128.18
N LEU A 417 -39.81 64.14 -126.94
CA LEU A 417 -39.22 63.91 -125.56
C LEU A 417 -40.16 63.81 -124.25
N LEU A 418 -39.67 63.30 -123.06
CA LEU A 418 -39.97 63.62 -121.57
C LEU A 418 -40.80 62.75 -120.48
N LEU A 419 -40.24 62.65 -119.22
CA LEU A 419 -40.78 62.72 -117.77
C LEU A 419 -41.53 61.62 -116.87
N VAL A 420 -41.36 61.66 -115.49
CA VAL A 420 -42.33 61.41 -114.30
C VAL A 420 -41.69 61.03 -112.87
N LYS A 421 -42.44 60.77 -111.74
CA LYS A 421 -42.13 61.15 -110.29
C LYS A 421 -42.94 60.45 -109.09
N LYS A 422 -42.45 60.46 -107.80
CA LYS A 422 -43.15 60.63 -106.43
C LYS A 422 -43.45 59.46 -105.39
N GLN A 423 -43.64 59.83 -104.08
CA GLN A 423 -44.40 59.22 -102.90
C GLN A 423 -43.71 58.19 -101.91
N LYS A 424 -44.10 57.89 -100.63
CA LYS A 424 -45.10 58.36 -99.57
C LYS A 424 -44.69 57.91 -98.10
N ASN A 425 -45.48 58.18 -97.02
CA ASN A 425 -45.18 57.94 -95.56
C ASN A 425 -46.43 57.66 -94.63
N PRO A 426 -46.33 56.89 -93.50
CA PRO A 426 -47.22 56.97 -92.29
C PRO A 426 -46.56 56.75 -90.86
N THR A 427 -47.34 56.44 -89.79
CA THR A 427 -47.39 57.25 -88.51
C THR A 427 -48.12 56.59 -87.26
N GLU A 428 -47.83 57.02 -85.98
CA GLU A 428 -48.64 56.98 -84.67
C GLU A 428 -48.85 55.65 -83.81
N LEU A 429 -49.37 55.52 -82.53
CA LEU A 429 -50.05 56.35 -81.45
C LEU A 429 -50.15 55.67 -79.98
N GLN A 430 -50.24 56.44 -78.84
CA GLN A 430 -50.99 56.28 -77.50
C GLN A 430 -50.84 55.08 -76.47
N THR A 431 -51.17 55.08 -75.12
CA THR A 431 -51.37 56.08 -73.98
C THR A 431 -51.42 55.45 -72.53
N ALA A 432 -51.21 56.29 -71.47
CA ALA A 432 -51.79 56.27 -70.08
C ALA A 432 -51.46 55.11 -69.08
N GLY A 433 -51.59 55.25 -67.74
CA GLY A 433 -52.07 56.35 -66.87
C GLY A 433 -51.70 56.17 -65.36
N ILE A 434 -52.09 57.12 -64.48
CA ILE A 434 -51.53 57.30 -63.10
C ILE A 434 -52.51 56.95 -61.95
N VAL A 435 -52.04 56.20 -60.94
CA VAL A 435 -52.49 56.26 -59.52
C VAL A 435 -51.34 55.90 -58.56
N GLU A 436 -50.64 56.85 -57.93
CA GLU A 436 -49.61 56.57 -56.89
C GLU A 436 -49.41 57.72 -55.86
N MET A 437 -50.33 57.94 -54.91
CA MET A 437 -50.14 58.94 -53.84
C MET A 437 -50.42 58.46 -52.41
N GLU A 438 -51.54 57.78 -52.14
CA GLU A 438 -51.90 57.40 -50.76
C GLU A 438 -51.03 56.26 -50.20
N ASP A 439 -50.78 55.21 -50.99
CA ASP A 439 -49.91 54.10 -50.57
C ASP A 439 -48.46 54.55 -50.36
N ARG A 440 -48.04 55.61 -51.08
CA ARG A 440 -46.72 56.23 -50.94
C ARG A 440 -46.50 56.81 -49.54
N ALA A 441 -47.55 57.28 -48.88
CA ALA A 441 -47.49 57.82 -47.52
C ALA A 441 -47.38 56.71 -46.45
N LYS A 442 -48.15 55.63 -46.60
CA LYS A 442 -48.09 54.45 -45.70
C LYS A 442 -46.73 53.76 -45.81
N ALA A 443 -46.28 53.48 -47.03
CA ALA A 443 -44.95 52.92 -47.28
C ALA A 443 -43.82 53.80 -46.72
N MET A 444 -43.94 55.13 -46.80
CA MET A 444 -42.95 56.03 -46.19
C MET A 444 -42.91 55.93 -44.66
N GLN A 445 -44.05 55.70 -43.99
CA GLN A 445 -44.06 55.50 -42.54
C GLN A 445 -43.54 54.12 -42.15
N GLU A 446 -43.94 53.06 -42.86
CA GLU A 446 -43.42 51.70 -42.64
C GLU A 446 -41.89 51.62 -42.82
N VAL A 447 -41.34 52.36 -43.80
CA VAL A 447 -39.89 52.50 -44.00
C VAL A 447 -39.20 53.24 -42.83
N LYS A 448 -39.83 54.27 -42.24
CA LYS A 448 -39.28 54.93 -41.04
C LYS A 448 -39.31 54.01 -39.82
N ASP A 449 -40.45 53.36 -39.57
CA ASP A 449 -40.61 52.39 -38.50
C ASP A 449 -39.62 51.22 -38.62
N ALA A 450 -39.34 50.75 -39.85
CA ALA A 450 -38.32 49.76 -40.12
C ALA A 450 -36.89 50.32 -39.89
N HIS A 451 -36.62 51.55 -40.34
CA HIS A 451 -35.34 52.21 -40.11
C HIS A 451 -35.03 52.35 -38.62
N ASP A 452 -35.97 52.85 -37.81
CA ASP A 452 -35.80 53.00 -36.36
C ASP A 452 -35.56 51.65 -35.67
N LYS A 453 -36.26 50.59 -36.09
CA LYS A 453 -36.01 49.22 -35.62
C LYS A 453 -34.59 48.74 -35.97
N THR A 454 -34.10 49.02 -37.18
CA THR A 454 -32.70 48.69 -37.56
C THR A 454 -31.67 49.52 -36.81
N MET A 455 -31.93 50.81 -36.54
CA MET A 455 -31.06 51.68 -35.76
C MET A 455 -30.98 51.24 -34.29
N GLN A 456 -32.10 50.82 -33.69
CA GLN A 456 -32.10 50.23 -32.35
C GLN A 456 -31.35 48.88 -32.31
N ALA A 457 -31.48 48.04 -33.33
CA ALA A 457 -30.73 46.79 -33.44
C ALA A 457 -29.22 47.04 -33.59
N LEU A 458 -28.82 48.02 -34.42
CA LEU A 458 -27.44 48.47 -34.60
C LEU A 458 -26.85 48.97 -33.27
N GLN A 459 -27.59 49.79 -32.52
CA GLN A 459 -27.16 50.32 -31.22
C GLN A 459 -27.03 49.21 -30.16
N LYS A 460 -27.92 48.20 -30.15
CA LYS A 460 -27.77 47.00 -29.31
C LYS A 460 -26.50 46.21 -29.67
N SER A 461 -26.25 45.98 -30.95
CA SER A 461 -25.04 45.30 -31.44
C SER A 461 -23.76 46.07 -31.07
N LYS A 462 -23.76 47.40 -31.21
CA LYS A 462 -22.67 48.30 -30.79
C LYS A 462 -22.38 48.22 -29.29
N ASN A 463 -23.42 48.15 -28.45
CA ASN A 463 -23.27 47.97 -27.00
C ASN A 463 -22.65 46.61 -26.66
N ILE A 464 -23.12 45.52 -27.29
CA ILE A 464 -22.57 44.17 -27.09
C ILE A 464 -21.10 44.12 -27.52
N LEU A 465 -20.76 44.66 -28.69
CA LEU A 465 -19.38 44.76 -29.17
C LEU A 465 -18.47 45.58 -28.24
N SER A 466 -19.02 46.62 -27.59
CA SER A 466 -18.28 47.40 -26.58
C SER A 466 -17.99 46.59 -25.31
N VAL A 467 -18.93 45.75 -24.86
CA VAL A 467 -18.73 44.84 -23.71
C VAL A 467 -17.72 43.75 -24.07
N GLU A 468 -17.85 43.13 -25.25
CA GLU A 468 -16.89 42.11 -25.70
C GLU A 468 -15.47 42.67 -25.87
N LYS A 469 -15.32 43.93 -26.31
CA LYS A 469 -14.01 44.60 -26.36
C LYS A 469 -13.39 44.80 -24.96
N ILE A 470 -14.20 44.99 -23.92
CA ILE A 470 -13.75 45.06 -22.53
C ILE A 470 -13.40 43.65 -22.02
N ASN A 471 -14.28 42.67 -22.22
CA ASN A 471 -14.05 41.27 -21.87
C ASN A 471 -12.73 40.74 -22.45
N CYS A 472 -12.50 40.95 -23.76
CA CYS A 472 -11.27 40.55 -24.45
C CYS A 472 -10.02 41.22 -23.87
N LYS A 473 -10.10 42.50 -23.46
CA LYS A 473 -9.00 43.20 -22.80
C LYS A 473 -8.69 42.59 -21.44
N ASP A 474 -9.71 42.28 -20.65
CA ASP A 474 -9.54 41.71 -19.31
C ASP A 474 -9.06 40.25 -19.35
N TYR A 475 -9.51 39.46 -20.32
CA TYR A 475 -8.94 38.13 -20.59
C TYR A 475 -7.48 38.22 -21.03
N LYS A 476 -7.11 39.19 -21.88
CA LYS A 476 -5.70 39.43 -22.25
C LYS A 476 -4.84 39.76 -21.04
N LEU A 477 -5.29 40.67 -20.17
CA LEU A 477 -4.58 41.03 -18.93
C LEU A 477 -4.44 39.82 -17.98
N LYS A 478 -5.50 39.01 -17.82
CA LYS A 478 -5.44 37.77 -17.01
C LYS A 478 -4.44 36.76 -17.59
N LEU A 479 -4.41 36.60 -18.91
CA LEU A 479 -3.46 35.70 -19.60
C LEU A 479 -2.01 36.18 -19.47
N GLU A 480 -1.78 37.49 -19.63
CA GLU A 480 -0.48 38.13 -19.39
C GLU A 480 -0.01 37.91 -17.94
N ASP A 481 -0.91 38.03 -16.96
CA ASP A 481 -0.57 37.88 -15.55
C ASP A 481 -0.32 36.42 -15.12
N VAL A 482 -1.08 35.46 -15.66
CA VAL A 482 -0.80 34.02 -15.51
C VAL A 482 0.53 33.65 -16.16
N THR A 483 0.80 34.16 -17.37
CA THR A 483 2.10 33.96 -18.06
C THR A 483 3.25 34.55 -17.24
N ARG A 484 3.06 35.73 -16.65
CA ARG A 484 4.03 36.41 -15.78
C ARG A 484 4.33 35.61 -14.50
N ARG A 485 3.33 34.94 -13.90
CA ARG A 485 3.52 34.01 -12.77
C ARG A 485 4.29 32.77 -13.21
N ARG A 486 3.82 32.07 -14.25
CA ARG A 486 4.47 30.90 -14.84
C ARG A 486 5.95 31.14 -15.15
N ASN A 487 6.28 32.29 -15.73
CA ASN A 487 7.67 32.64 -16.07
C ASN A 487 8.54 32.86 -14.82
N LYS A 488 8.01 33.48 -13.76
CA LYS A 488 8.71 33.67 -12.48
C LYS A 488 9.00 32.34 -11.78
N ASP A 489 8.01 31.44 -11.77
CA ASP A 489 8.17 30.14 -11.11
C ASP A 489 9.06 29.20 -11.94
N HIS A 490 8.97 29.24 -13.27
CA HIS A 490 9.93 28.55 -14.14
C HIS A 490 11.38 28.99 -13.89
N ALA A 491 11.65 30.30 -13.82
CA ALA A 491 12.98 30.83 -13.50
C ALA A 491 13.48 30.41 -12.10
N ARG A 492 12.57 30.28 -11.12
CA ARG A 492 12.90 29.75 -9.78
C ARG A 492 13.26 28.26 -9.81
N TYR A 493 12.57 27.45 -10.61
CA TYR A 493 12.92 26.04 -10.79
C TYR A 493 14.23 25.88 -11.58
N GLU A 494 14.45 26.68 -12.61
CA GLU A 494 15.72 26.74 -13.35
C GLU A 494 16.90 27.11 -12.44
N GLN A 495 16.72 28.09 -11.54
CA GLN A 495 17.74 28.46 -10.55
C GLN A 495 18.01 27.32 -9.56
N LYS A 496 16.99 26.60 -9.10
CA LYS A 496 17.16 25.40 -8.24
C LYS A 496 17.90 24.29 -8.98
N LEU A 497 17.57 24.03 -10.24
CA LEU A 497 18.23 23.03 -11.06
C LEU A 497 19.73 23.36 -11.20
N LYS A 498 20.08 24.61 -11.51
CA LYS A 498 21.46 25.12 -11.58
C LYS A 498 22.21 25.14 -10.23
N GLN A 499 21.50 25.04 -9.11
CA GLN A 499 22.11 24.83 -7.78
C GLN A 499 22.36 23.35 -7.51
N GLN A 500 21.48 22.46 -7.96
CA GLN A 500 21.65 21.01 -7.86
C GLN A 500 22.75 20.50 -8.79
N GLU A 501 22.79 20.99 -10.04
CA GLU A 501 23.84 20.76 -11.04
C GLU A 501 25.24 21.02 -10.45
N LYS A 502 25.48 22.24 -9.94
CA LYS A 502 26.75 22.60 -9.27
C LYS A 502 27.10 21.75 -8.04
N LEU A 503 26.10 21.20 -7.37
CA LEU A 503 26.29 20.31 -6.22
C LEU A 503 26.60 18.87 -6.66
N LEU A 504 26.14 18.46 -7.85
CA LEU A 504 26.58 17.24 -8.53
C LEU A 504 28.01 17.42 -9.05
N ASP A 505 28.33 18.52 -9.73
CA ASP A 505 29.70 18.85 -10.19
C ASP A 505 30.72 18.78 -9.04
N ALA A 506 30.37 19.38 -7.89
CA ALA A 506 31.22 19.37 -6.70
C ALA A 506 31.36 17.98 -6.07
N ARG A 507 30.32 17.14 -6.16
CA ARG A 507 30.39 15.73 -5.72
C ARG A 507 31.22 14.89 -6.68
N GLU A 508 31.04 15.04 -7.99
CA GLU A 508 31.82 14.35 -9.01
C GLU A 508 33.31 14.73 -8.92
N ALA A 509 33.63 16.02 -8.77
CA ALA A 509 34.99 16.48 -8.52
C ALA A 509 35.59 15.85 -7.23
N LYS A 510 34.78 15.67 -6.17
CA LYS A 510 35.22 15.02 -4.94
C LYS A 510 35.38 13.50 -5.09
N ILE A 511 34.50 12.84 -5.83
CA ILE A 511 34.61 11.41 -6.20
C ILE A 511 35.88 11.20 -7.01
N ASN A 512 36.11 11.99 -8.07
CA ASN A 512 37.33 11.94 -8.87
C ASN A 512 38.60 12.18 -8.03
N GLN A 513 38.57 13.06 -7.02
CA GLN A 513 39.68 13.22 -6.08
C GLN A 513 39.92 11.95 -5.24
N LEU A 514 38.85 11.36 -4.68
CA LEU A 514 38.93 10.15 -3.85
C LEU A 514 39.36 8.92 -4.67
N GLU A 515 38.81 8.74 -5.86
CA GLU A 515 39.26 7.69 -6.80
C GLU A 515 40.72 7.87 -7.20
N THR A 516 41.18 9.11 -7.39
CA THR A 516 42.59 9.37 -7.72
C THR A 516 43.49 9.02 -6.54
N GLN A 517 43.08 9.30 -5.30
CA GLN A 517 43.76 8.82 -4.09
C GLN A 517 43.76 7.29 -4.03
N ILE A 518 42.62 6.63 -4.25
CA ILE A 518 42.51 5.16 -4.27
C ILE A 518 43.40 4.54 -5.36
N ARG A 519 43.48 5.13 -6.56
CA ARG A 519 44.38 4.70 -7.65
C ARG A 519 45.86 4.90 -7.29
N GLN A 520 46.20 5.92 -6.50
CA GLN A 520 47.55 6.16 -5.99
C GLN A 520 47.93 5.20 -4.85
N PHE A 521 46.99 4.81 -3.99
CA PHE A 521 47.22 3.81 -2.94
C PHE A 521 47.15 2.37 -3.47
N GLY A 522 46.39 2.09 -4.53
CA GLY A 522 46.27 0.77 -5.14
C GLY A 522 47.45 0.35 -6.02
N THR A 523 48.30 1.30 -6.45
CA THR A 523 49.44 1.03 -7.35
C THR A 523 50.68 0.48 -6.66
N THR A 524 50.66 0.27 -5.33
CA THR A 524 51.73 -0.42 -4.57
C THR A 524 51.55 -1.94 -4.48
N THR A 525 50.42 -2.50 -4.97
CA THR A 525 50.17 -3.95 -4.92
C THR A 525 50.51 -4.61 -6.26
N HIS A 526 51.32 -5.68 -6.21
CA HIS A 526 52.05 -6.22 -7.37
C HIS A 526 51.23 -6.61 -8.60
N THR A 527 51.85 -6.37 -9.76
CA THR A 527 51.48 -6.88 -11.08
C THR A 527 51.32 -8.40 -11.14
N VAL A 528 50.19 -8.86 -11.68
CA VAL A 528 50.07 -10.13 -12.42
C VAL A 528 49.28 -9.85 -13.70
N GLN A 529 49.70 -10.42 -14.83
CA GLN A 529 49.13 -10.20 -16.15
C GLN A 529 48.29 -11.39 -16.60
N SER A 530 47.27 -11.14 -17.44
CA SER A 530 46.80 -12.05 -18.51
C SER A 530 46.09 -13.37 -18.08
N GLU A 531 45.14 -13.95 -18.82
CA GLU A 531 44.53 -13.63 -20.14
C GLU A 531 42.98 -13.65 -20.08
N ASP A 532 42.32 -13.40 -21.23
CA ASP A 532 40.86 -13.33 -21.41
C ASP A 532 40.07 -14.54 -20.87
N ASN A 533 38.95 -14.24 -20.20
CA ASN A 533 37.70 -14.94 -20.53
C ASN A 533 36.47 -14.04 -20.31
N ARG A 534 35.64 -13.89 -21.34
CA ARG A 534 34.49 -12.97 -21.34
C ARG A 534 33.21 -13.62 -20.83
N GLU A 535 33.14 -13.89 -19.53
CA GLU A 535 31.85 -13.83 -18.86
C GLU A 535 31.59 -12.39 -18.42
N ARG A 536 30.33 -11.94 -18.52
CA ARG A 536 29.94 -10.65 -17.93
C ARG A 536 30.02 -10.79 -16.42
N SER A 537 31.10 -10.30 -15.84
CA SER A 537 31.08 -9.87 -14.44
C SER A 537 29.83 -9.01 -14.26
N SER A 538 28.87 -9.49 -13.47
CA SER A 538 28.00 -8.57 -12.77
C SER A 538 28.95 -7.66 -12.00
N CYS A 539 28.93 -6.35 -12.28
CA CYS A 539 29.66 -5.43 -11.42
C CYS A 539 29.19 -5.71 -10.00
N GLU A 540 30.13 -6.05 -9.10
CA GLU A 540 29.85 -5.93 -7.67
C GLU A 540 29.77 -4.43 -7.40
N GLU A 541 28.59 -3.89 -7.71
CA GLU A 541 28.16 -2.55 -7.39
C GLU A 541 28.45 -2.38 -5.91
N SER A 542 29.48 -1.59 -5.61
CA SER A 542 30.15 -1.61 -4.32
C SER A 542 29.33 -0.80 -3.33
N VAL A 543 28.16 -1.36 -2.96
CA VAL A 543 27.21 -0.79 -2.01
C VAL A 543 27.98 -0.42 -0.76
N HIS A 544 28.17 0.90 -0.60
CA HIS A 544 28.81 1.52 0.52
C HIS A 544 27.84 1.42 1.69
N LEU A 545 28.10 0.46 2.56
CA LEU A 545 27.36 0.26 3.81
C LEU A 545 28.02 1.14 4.86
N GLU A 546 27.22 1.88 5.63
CA GLU A 546 27.74 2.58 6.80
C GLU A 546 28.11 1.58 7.91
N CYS A 547 28.85 2.03 8.94
CA CYS A 547 29.25 1.15 10.04
C CYS A 547 28.00 0.65 10.79
N GLY A 548 27.81 -0.68 10.82
CA GLY A 548 26.61 -1.31 11.36
C GLY A 548 25.49 -1.56 10.34
N GLU A 549 25.69 -1.26 9.05
CA GLU A 549 24.75 -1.62 7.98
C GLU A 549 25.16 -2.91 7.26
N ASN A 550 24.16 -3.65 6.79
CA ASN A 550 24.31 -4.89 6.02
C ASN A 550 23.33 -4.89 4.83
N LEU A 551 23.63 -5.68 3.80
CA LEU A 551 22.78 -5.82 2.62
C LEU A 551 22.14 -7.21 2.64
N THR A 552 20.82 -7.28 2.77
CA THR A 552 20.06 -8.53 2.65
C THR A 552 19.43 -8.64 1.26
N GLU A 553 19.79 -9.67 0.51
CA GLU A 553 19.24 -10.03 -0.79
C GLU A 553 18.21 -11.17 -0.59
N LEU A 554 16.94 -10.95 -0.93
CA LEU A 554 15.86 -11.93 -0.84
C LEU A 554 15.38 -12.28 -2.25
N GLN A 555 15.63 -13.51 -2.67
CA GLN A 555 15.27 -14.03 -3.99
C GLN A 555 14.15 -15.05 -3.91
N ILE A 556 13.05 -14.78 -4.61
CA ILE A 556 12.01 -15.77 -4.91
C ILE A 556 12.33 -16.41 -6.26
N VAL A 557 12.76 -17.66 -6.24
CA VAL A 557 13.27 -18.38 -7.42
C VAL A 557 12.10 -18.86 -8.29
N GLY A 558 11.11 -19.50 -7.69
CA GLY A 558 9.95 -20.04 -8.39
C GLY A 558 9.09 -20.95 -7.52
N VAL A 559 8.00 -21.45 -8.08
CA VAL A 559 7.07 -22.39 -7.43
C VAL A 559 7.01 -23.69 -8.23
N ARG A 560 6.82 -24.81 -7.54
CA ARG A 560 6.32 -26.08 -8.11
C ARG A 560 4.93 -26.37 -7.57
N LEU A 561 3.91 -26.36 -8.42
CA LEU A 561 2.53 -26.64 -8.02
C LEU A 561 2.26 -28.15 -7.91
N SER A 562 1.41 -28.56 -6.98
CA SER A 562 0.97 -29.95 -6.87
C SER A 562 -0.08 -30.29 -7.94
N PRO A 563 -0.19 -31.56 -8.39
CA PRO A 563 -1.25 -31.98 -9.30
C PRO A 563 -2.67 -31.76 -8.76
N SER A 564 -2.82 -31.66 -7.43
CA SER A 564 -4.09 -31.30 -6.78
C SER A 564 -4.38 -29.80 -6.90
N ALA A 565 -3.37 -28.95 -6.71
CA ALA A 565 -3.50 -27.51 -6.91
C ALA A 565 -3.86 -27.16 -8.36
N LEU A 566 -3.23 -27.79 -9.35
CA LEU A 566 -3.57 -27.58 -10.77
C LEU A 566 -5.02 -27.93 -11.11
N LYS A 567 -5.62 -28.94 -10.44
CA LYS A 567 -7.05 -29.25 -10.58
C LYS A 567 -7.95 -28.18 -9.94
N LEU A 568 -7.58 -27.69 -8.75
CA LEU A 568 -8.33 -26.64 -8.03
C LEU A 568 -8.26 -25.26 -8.72
N LEU A 569 -7.19 -25.02 -9.48
CA LEU A 569 -7.01 -23.80 -10.28
C LEU A 569 -7.81 -23.81 -11.60
N ASP A 570 -8.34 -24.98 -12.00
CA ASP A 570 -8.99 -25.28 -13.30
C ASP A 570 -8.19 -24.86 -14.55
N GLU A 571 -6.87 -24.72 -14.39
CA GLU A 571 -5.93 -24.28 -15.43
C GLU A 571 -4.73 -25.22 -15.50
N CYS A 572 -4.49 -25.84 -16.66
CA CYS A 572 -3.29 -26.64 -16.91
C CYS A 572 -1.99 -25.82 -16.91
N GLU A 573 -2.08 -24.51 -17.08
CA GLU A 573 -0.99 -23.54 -16.97
C GLU A 573 -1.50 -22.25 -16.31
N PRO A 574 -1.57 -22.20 -14.97
CA PRO A 574 -2.13 -21.06 -14.26
C PRO A 574 -1.22 -19.83 -14.37
N THR A 575 -1.85 -18.65 -14.38
CA THR A 575 -1.12 -17.37 -14.40
C THR A 575 -0.97 -16.85 -12.96
N THR A 576 0.26 -16.74 -12.46
CA THR A 576 0.53 -16.56 -11.03
C THR A 576 1.61 -15.53 -10.72
N PHE A 577 1.59 -15.00 -9.50
CA PHE A 577 2.64 -14.15 -8.92
C PHE A 577 2.67 -14.32 -7.41
N CYS A 578 3.77 -13.91 -6.77
CA CYS A 578 3.92 -13.91 -5.32
C CYS A 578 3.98 -12.48 -4.76
N THR A 579 3.50 -12.29 -3.54
CA THR A 579 3.75 -11.09 -2.73
C THR A 579 4.37 -11.44 -1.39
N TYR A 580 5.26 -10.59 -0.90
CA TYR A 580 5.92 -10.79 0.39
C TYR A 580 6.36 -9.46 1.03
N SER A 581 6.50 -9.46 2.35
CA SER A 581 7.04 -8.33 3.12
C SER A 581 8.27 -8.78 3.92
N PHE A 582 9.25 -7.90 4.05
CA PHE A 582 10.49 -8.17 4.78
C PHE A 582 10.76 -7.03 5.77
N PHE A 583 10.97 -7.39 7.04
CA PHE A 583 11.25 -6.45 8.14
C PHE A 583 10.32 -5.22 8.12
N ARG A 584 10.89 -4.00 8.08
CA ARG A 584 10.20 -2.71 8.08
C ARG A 584 10.04 -2.10 6.67
N PHE A 585 10.16 -2.91 5.61
CA PHE A 585 10.09 -2.46 4.20
C PHE A 585 8.74 -2.76 3.53
N ASP A 586 8.45 -2.01 2.46
CA ASP A 586 7.26 -2.17 1.64
C ASP A 586 7.12 -3.57 1.01
N ASN A 587 5.87 -3.99 0.81
CA ASN A 587 5.53 -5.26 0.17
C ASN A 587 6.06 -5.31 -1.27
N HIS A 588 6.76 -6.39 -1.61
CA HIS A 588 7.26 -6.66 -2.95
C HIS A 588 6.36 -7.64 -3.70
N ILE A 589 6.36 -7.53 -5.03
CA ILE A 589 5.52 -8.32 -5.95
C ILE A 589 6.43 -8.93 -7.02
N THR A 590 6.34 -10.24 -7.24
CA THR A 590 7.11 -10.90 -8.32
C THR A 590 6.47 -10.67 -9.70
N PRO A 591 7.23 -10.81 -10.81
CA PRO A 591 6.66 -10.80 -12.15
C PRO A 591 5.54 -11.85 -12.31
N VAL A 592 4.49 -11.50 -13.04
CA VAL A 592 3.39 -12.42 -13.34
C VAL A 592 3.85 -13.44 -14.39
N VAL A 593 3.85 -14.73 -14.03
CA VAL A 593 4.35 -15.83 -14.85
C VAL A 593 3.27 -16.90 -15.02
N ARG A 594 3.13 -17.41 -16.25
CA ARG A 594 2.23 -18.53 -16.57
C ARG A 594 2.97 -19.85 -16.61
N GLY A 595 2.38 -20.91 -16.04
CA GLY A 595 2.85 -22.29 -16.17
C GLY A 595 2.69 -23.10 -14.89
N GLN A 596 2.94 -24.42 -14.99
CA GLN A 596 2.82 -25.36 -13.86
C GLN A 596 3.93 -25.20 -12.80
N ASN A 597 5.10 -24.74 -13.24
CA ASN A 597 6.28 -24.53 -12.39
C ASN A 597 6.86 -23.13 -12.68
N PRO A 598 6.15 -22.04 -12.28
CA PRO A 598 6.53 -20.68 -12.65
C PRO A 598 7.85 -20.28 -11.99
N LYS A 599 8.79 -19.80 -12.81
CA LYS A 599 10.09 -19.28 -12.35
C LYS A 599 10.05 -17.76 -12.35
N TYR A 600 10.08 -17.17 -11.17
CA TYR A 600 10.08 -15.72 -11.02
C TYR A 600 11.49 -15.13 -11.05
N SER A 601 12.47 -15.83 -10.45
CA SER A 601 13.88 -15.43 -10.31
C SER A 601 14.09 -14.00 -9.78
N PHE A 602 13.09 -13.45 -9.10
CA PHE A 602 13.02 -12.06 -8.68
C PHE A 602 13.79 -11.85 -7.38
N THR A 603 14.61 -10.80 -7.31
CA THR A 603 15.51 -10.54 -6.18
C THR A 603 15.29 -9.13 -5.64
N SER A 604 14.75 -9.04 -4.42
CA SER A 604 14.78 -7.81 -3.63
C SER A 604 16.15 -7.60 -3.00
N LYS A 605 16.52 -6.33 -2.75
CA LYS A 605 17.69 -5.96 -1.94
C LYS A 605 17.29 -4.95 -0.88
N TYR A 606 17.73 -5.16 0.36
CA TYR A 606 17.40 -4.34 1.51
C TYR A 606 18.68 -3.94 2.25
N ILE A 607 18.91 -2.64 2.44
CA ILE A 607 19.97 -2.14 3.34
C ILE A 607 19.36 -2.07 4.73
N VAL A 608 19.89 -2.89 5.65
CA VAL A 608 19.40 -3.08 7.01
C VAL A 608 20.45 -2.62 8.00
N LYS A 609 20.02 -2.06 9.13
CA LYS A 609 20.91 -1.82 10.27
C LYS A 609 20.95 -3.10 11.11
N MET A 610 22.12 -3.47 11.61
CA MET A 610 22.31 -4.61 12.51
C MET A 610 21.99 -4.19 13.95
N ASP A 611 20.75 -3.78 14.17
CA ASP A 611 20.22 -3.41 15.49
C ASP A 611 19.47 -4.58 16.16
N ASP A 612 19.20 -4.46 17.46
CA ASP A 612 18.52 -5.51 18.24
C ASP A 612 17.13 -5.83 17.66
N ASP A 613 16.43 -4.82 17.14
CA ASP A 613 15.14 -4.96 16.43
C ASP A 613 15.26 -5.92 15.21
N PHE A 614 16.32 -5.78 14.41
CA PHE A 614 16.57 -6.62 13.25
C PHE A 614 17.06 -8.03 13.62
N LEU A 615 17.87 -8.14 14.69
CA LEU A 615 18.33 -9.42 15.22
C LEU A 615 17.15 -10.25 15.80
N GLU A 616 16.26 -9.62 16.58
CA GLU A 616 15.02 -10.27 17.06
C GLU A 616 14.13 -10.69 15.88
N TYR A 617 14.05 -9.88 14.82
CA TYR A 617 13.28 -10.23 13.63
C TYR A 617 13.84 -11.47 12.91
N ILE A 618 15.16 -11.60 12.72
CA ILE A 618 15.74 -12.81 12.11
C ILE A 618 15.57 -14.03 13.02
N SER A 619 15.72 -13.89 14.34
CA SER A 619 15.63 -15.04 15.26
C SER A 619 14.19 -15.53 15.47
N SER A 620 13.22 -14.61 15.55
CA SER A 620 11.88 -14.90 16.07
C SER A 620 10.78 -14.85 15.00
N CYS A 621 11.04 -14.29 13.81
CA CYS A 621 10.04 -14.13 12.75
C CYS A 621 10.34 -14.95 11.48
N SER A 622 9.36 -14.94 10.57
CA SER A 622 9.44 -15.54 9.24
C SER A 622 8.81 -14.62 8.21
N VAL A 623 9.28 -14.69 6.96
CA VAL A 623 8.67 -13.92 5.85
C VAL A 623 7.45 -14.68 5.35
N LEU A 624 6.27 -14.08 5.49
CA LEU A 624 5.06 -14.56 4.82
C LEU A 624 5.19 -14.29 3.31
N VAL A 625 5.04 -15.34 2.50
CA VAL A 625 4.91 -15.26 1.05
C VAL A 625 3.53 -15.77 0.67
N GLU A 626 2.76 -14.93 0.00
CA GLU A 626 1.46 -15.27 -0.56
C GLU A 626 1.60 -15.57 -2.05
N LEU A 627 0.95 -16.63 -2.53
CA LEU A 627 0.85 -17.00 -3.94
C LEU A 627 -0.55 -16.66 -4.44
N HIS A 628 -0.61 -15.92 -5.54
CA HIS A 628 -1.83 -15.43 -6.15
C HIS A 628 -2.03 -16.01 -7.55
N GLN A 629 -3.27 -16.38 -7.88
CA GLN A 629 -3.69 -16.60 -9.27
C GLN A 629 -4.29 -15.29 -9.81
N ARG A 630 -3.83 -14.85 -10.98
CA ARG A 630 -4.47 -13.80 -11.75
C ARG A 630 -5.69 -14.36 -12.48
N LEU A 631 -6.83 -13.69 -12.34
CA LEU A 631 -8.08 -14.01 -13.02
C LEU A 631 -8.23 -13.19 -14.32
N VAL A 632 -9.33 -13.38 -15.03
CA VAL A 632 -9.62 -12.65 -16.28
C VAL A 632 -9.71 -11.14 -16.00
N GLY A 633 -8.90 -10.35 -16.69
CA GLY A 633 -8.84 -8.89 -16.51
C GLY A 633 -7.79 -8.46 -15.49
N CYS A 634 -8.22 -7.72 -14.46
CA CYS A 634 -7.35 -7.14 -13.42
C CYS A 634 -7.52 -7.78 -12.04
N ASP A 635 -8.47 -8.70 -11.89
CA ASP A 635 -8.76 -9.36 -10.62
C ASP A 635 -7.76 -10.48 -10.33
N TRP A 636 -7.56 -10.78 -9.04
CA TRP A 636 -6.66 -11.83 -8.55
C TRP A 636 -7.21 -12.43 -7.26
N ARG A 637 -6.77 -13.64 -6.94
CA ARG A 637 -7.10 -14.33 -5.69
C ARG A 637 -5.85 -14.96 -5.06
N THR A 638 -5.70 -14.83 -3.74
CA THR A 638 -4.74 -15.62 -2.97
C THR A 638 -5.16 -17.09 -3.02
N VAL A 639 -4.24 -17.98 -3.40
CA VAL A 639 -4.52 -19.42 -3.53
C VAL A 639 -3.72 -20.27 -2.53
N ALA A 640 -2.52 -19.81 -2.15
CA ALA A 640 -1.70 -20.46 -1.13
C ALA A 640 -0.81 -19.45 -0.39
N THR A 641 -0.32 -19.85 0.78
CA THR A 641 0.65 -19.08 1.58
C THR A 641 1.77 -19.99 2.08
N THR A 642 2.90 -19.39 2.45
CA THR A 642 4.01 -20.09 3.12
C THR A 642 4.88 -19.12 3.92
N HIS A 643 5.72 -19.65 4.81
CA HIS A 643 6.60 -18.88 5.69
C HIS A 643 8.06 -19.26 5.42
N LEU A 644 8.90 -18.29 5.06
CA LEU A 644 10.35 -18.48 4.95
C LEU A 644 10.99 -18.33 6.34
N PRO A 645 11.62 -19.37 6.90
CA PRO A 645 12.35 -19.23 8.17
C PRO A 645 13.60 -18.36 7.98
N LEU A 646 13.79 -17.38 8.87
CA LEU A 646 14.94 -16.47 8.83
C LEU A 646 16.11 -16.95 9.69
N GLN A 647 15.83 -17.64 10.82
CA GLN A 647 16.83 -18.16 11.76
C GLN A 647 18.08 -18.82 11.11
N PRO A 648 17.98 -19.67 10.05
CA PRO A 648 19.16 -20.31 9.45
C PRO A 648 20.17 -19.34 8.81
N LEU A 649 19.85 -18.03 8.71
CA LEU A 649 20.79 -17.00 8.27
C LEU A 649 21.96 -16.81 9.24
N PHE A 650 21.77 -17.08 10.54
CA PHE A 650 22.85 -17.11 11.52
C PHE A 650 23.77 -18.33 11.33
N GLU A 651 23.23 -19.46 10.84
CA GLU A 651 23.92 -20.76 10.85
C GLU A 651 24.76 -21.05 9.59
N HIS A 652 24.61 -20.26 8.51
CA HIS A 652 25.07 -20.63 7.16
C HIS A 652 25.84 -19.50 6.44
N ASP A 653 26.83 -18.89 7.09
CA ASP A 653 27.65 -17.79 6.53
C ASP A 653 26.81 -16.63 5.93
N GLY A 654 25.64 -16.37 6.52
CA GLY A 654 24.69 -15.39 6.02
C GLY A 654 23.90 -15.80 4.76
N LYS A 655 24.05 -17.02 4.21
CA LYS A 655 23.32 -17.46 3.00
C LYS A 655 22.49 -18.74 3.22
N VAL A 656 21.17 -18.59 3.14
CA VAL A 656 20.18 -19.67 3.14
C VAL A 656 19.64 -19.88 1.72
N GLN A 657 19.56 -21.13 1.27
CA GLN A 657 18.82 -21.50 0.06
C GLN A 657 18.01 -22.76 0.36
N GLY A 658 16.72 -22.76 0.04
CA GLY A 658 15.82 -23.83 0.42
C GLY A 658 14.53 -23.88 -0.39
N SER A 659 13.65 -24.78 0.03
CA SER A 659 12.30 -24.91 -0.50
C SER A 659 11.33 -25.18 0.64
N VAL A 660 10.24 -24.42 0.69
CA VAL A 660 9.19 -24.55 1.74
C VAL A 660 7.87 -25.02 1.12
N PRO A 661 7.05 -25.80 1.85
CA PRO A 661 5.73 -26.20 1.37
C PRO A 661 4.79 -24.99 1.26
N LEU A 662 3.99 -24.95 0.19
CA LEU A 662 2.88 -24.01 0.05
C LEU A 662 1.59 -24.64 0.57
N VAL A 663 0.92 -23.95 1.49
CA VAL A 663 -0.34 -24.37 2.10
C VAL A 663 -1.48 -23.66 1.39
N GLY A 664 -2.48 -24.41 0.91
CA GLY A 664 -3.65 -23.84 0.24
C GLY A 664 -4.51 -23.02 1.21
N VAL A 665 -5.09 -21.92 0.73
CA VAL A 665 -6.02 -21.07 1.52
C VAL A 665 -7.37 -21.78 1.75
N SER A 666 -7.65 -22.85 1.00
CA SER A 666 -8.83 -23.71 1.16
C SER A 666 -8.43 -25.13 1.56
N ASP A 667 -9.22 -25.73 2.46
CA ASP A 667 -9.04 -27.11 2.96
C ASP A 667 -9.14 -28.19 1.86
N GLU A 668 -9.56 -27.82 0.65
CA GLU A 668 -9.62 -28.70 -0.52
C GLU A 668 -8.23 -29.11 -1.04
N ALA A 669 -7.19 -28.30 -0.79
CA ALA A 669 -5.81 -28.57 -1.22
C ALA A 669 -4.74 -28.03 -0.25
N PRO A 670 -4.63 -28.58 0.98
CA PRO A 670 -3.68 -28.11 1.98
C PRO A 670 -2.21 -28.31 1.57
N ALA A 671 -1.92 -29.22 0.63
CA ALA A 671 -0.61 -29.39 0.01
C ALA A 671 -0.60 -28.79 -1.42
N PHE A 672 -0.44 -27.47 -1.51
CA PHE A 672 -0.59 -26.73 -2.76
C PHE A 672 0.66 -26.81 -3.66
N GLY A 673 1.85 -26.96 -3.06
CA GLY A 673 3.10 -27.04 -3.82
C GLY A 673 4.34 -26.83 -2.95
N SER A 674 5.41 -26.34 -3.56
CA SER A 674 6.61 -25.84 -2.87
C SER A 674 7.14 -24.57 -3.52
N LEU A 675 7.68 -23.65 -2.70
CA LEU A 675 8.28 -22.38 -3.09
C LEU A 675 9.81 -22.46 -2.89
N ASP A 676 10.57 -22.26 -3.97
CA ASP A 676 12.04 -22.18 -3.93
C ASP A 676 12.49 -20.74 -3.66
N TYR A 677 13.38 -20.57 -2.69
CA TYR A 677 13.86 -19.27 -2.24
C TYR A 677 15.36 -19.28 -1.91
N CYS A 678 15.97 -18.11 -1.94
CA CYS A 678 17.32 -17.86 -1.46
C CYS A 678 17.34 -16.54 -0.70
N ILE A 679 17.98 -16.49 0.47
CA ILE A 679 18.19 -15.28 1.26
C ILE A 679 19.68 -15.17 1.56
N LYS A 680 20.27 -13.98 1.41
CA LYS A 680 21.70 -13.75 1.59
C LYS A 680 21.96 -12.40 2.26
N LEU A 681 22.62 -12.39 3.41
CA LEU A 681 23.30 -11.20 3.94
C LEU A 681 24.67 -11.06 3.25
N LYS A 682 25.13 -9.82 3.04
CA LYS A 682 26.44 -9.51 2.45
C LYS A 682 27.58 -9.69 3.46
N LEU A 683 27.31 -9.45 4.74
CA LEU A 683 28.19 -9.76 5.87
C LEU A 683 27.50 -10.85 6.72
N PRO A 684 28.19 -11.93 7.12
CA PRO A 684 27.64 -12.90 8.07
C PRO A 684 27.51 -12.24 9.45
N VAL A 685 26.56 -12.71 10.26
CA VAL A 685 26.40 -12.22 11.64
C VAL A 685 27.32 -13.03 12.55
N THR A 686 28.44 -12.43 12.97
CA THR A 686 29.34 -13.01 13.98
C THR A 686 28.89 -12.64 15.39
N GLU A 687 28.97 -13.59 16.32
CA GLU A 687 28.45 -13.45 17.70
C GLU A 687 29.09 -12.28 18.48
N GLU A 688 30.31 -11.88 18.13
CA GLU A 688 31.04 -10.70 18.64
C GLU A 688 30.24 -9.38 18.53
N SER A 689 29.25 -9.32 17.62
CA SER A 689 28.34 -8.17 17.47
C SER A 689 27.55 -7.86 18.76
N SER A 690 27.31 -8.87 19.60
CA SER A 690 26.50 -8.74 20.82
C SER A 690 27.21 -8.05 21.99
N GLU A 691 28.55 -8.12 22.06
CA GLU A 691 29.30 -7.57 23.20
C GLU A 691 29.59 -6.06 23.03
N GLN A 692 29.73 -5.57 21.79
CA GLN A 692 30.17 -4.18 21.54
C GLN A 692 29.11 -3.14 21.95
N SER A 693 27.82 -3.44 21.79
CA SER A 693 26.72 -2.56 22.25
C SER A 693 26.75 -2.28 23.76
N SER A 694 27.36 -3.17 24.56
CA SER A 694 27.41 -3.04 26.03
C SER A 694 28.46 -2.05 26.54
N THR A 695 29.32 -1.50 25.68
CA THR A 695 30.49 -0.68 26.11
C THR A 695 30.42 0.82 25.82
N VAL A 696 29.33 1.31 25.21
CA VAL A 696 29.13 2.73 24.83
C VAL A 696 28.21 3.48 25.82
N SER A 697 28.02 2.94 27.03
CA SER A 697 27.19 3.56 28.10
C SER A 697 27.91 3.51 29.45
N ALA A 698 29.02 4.26 29.55
CA ALA A 698 29.80 4.52 30.77
C ALA A 698 30.36 5.95 30.74
#